data_AF-A0A965TEB5-F1
#
_entry.id   AF-A0A965TEB5-F1
#
_cell.length_a   1.000
_cell.length_b   1.000
_cell.length_c   1.000
_cell.angle_alpha   90.00
_cell.angle_beta   90.00
_cell.angle_gamma   90.00
#
_symmetry.space_group_name_H-M   'P 1'
#
loop_
_entity.id
_entity.type
_entity.pdbx_description
1 polymer ?
#
loop_
_entity_poly.entity_id
_entity_poly.type
_entity_poly.pdbx_seq_one_letter_code
_entity_poly.pdbx_strand_id
1 'polypeptide(L)'
;MKDKLNKKNNDIKIETDVPENENVSEQTAEEKEFFERQYFAGDSLKENEDVEDDEMSSGEYLKAFDKVSEPKNVKKFSGMKKQIIILVSVFLVAAILLGVYEFILKPGDDTDDVLPNIYTLSSNCYTIINQVENDVQIVFKDSEDALSKDTYGKYLYYFAVTFEYEFDCVSLVYGEGDAFCTVRSGDKAVTYSEDEFFNTLENGKRFSFNGERLYGAAILEVTGRTDLGNADSFARWALPGYDLDGDTLSSTNRPFMYPSITRSDVSNVVVTNQYGSYKAYRMESNGSYSSEFYFEGAEFCQYNQELFASFIVNCTYVLTYGKVSNVRNLADFGLASDEDANAIIEIYTIDGKYHKILIGDEIPATGGYYAKYYNKDFVYILDSSYGNDVLRPLTTLLTANLGYIISSTNDTYSVSEVYINYKNSDTDIYITQKQDLVLSPNITCYSSSQTVTSLLNDKTRLTGDYIDWTSAAKVFTGIKPSDGKDMVIQMQLTNYAYKTNQYSVKFGLVRDSSTSAALPLSVKVFVYIPPVEETGDESSDESSGSSSSTGTYVEVASVSAFDQGDKSYKQYSLSFNYEKQIKAIKIVVTAPTEGYVVFDEITAYADGKDAIPNESVTGIWKILSPENYIQPGSNYAVPDPSSFANTLYGITTLVGDEVMEYNIYNKDKTEDESKQLLAEYGLDNPEKVIYYKYQNYKSYIYVSALQKGETDADKWYYAFANVSYTDDEGKVYNISPNIIVKINYDTAAYLAWSPSDLIDRSAFTMYIDKIDTIEMAFGDKTYLFDLQDTDNNGKMDTVGYNGGYVDAQNFRYVYVSVLECTRVGTYVPAEGEITEDKLIFRFTMHSELKDTELKFYRVSSTKVLYQINGEYSEFYDKLVNSKEFPKTSQPTPEKFADVFKCLTEQGHEV
;
A
#
# COMPACT_ATOMS: atom_id res chain seq x y z
N MET A 1 67.78 21.39 26.86
CA MET A 1 67.51 21.70 28.28
C MET A 1 66.00 21.60 28.49
N LYS A 2 65.33 20.47 28.78
CA LYS A 2 65.72 19.26 29.52
C LYS A 2 66.58 19.61 30.71
N ASP A 3 65.97 19.79 31.88
CA ASP A 3 66.46 19.13 33.10
C ASP A 3 65.70 19.59 34.35
N LYS A 4 65.39 18.56 35.18
CA LYS A 4 64.89 18.59 36.57
C LYS A 4 63.36 18.75 36.67
N LEU A 5 62.57 17.75 37.05
CA LEU A 5 62.83 16.52 37.79
C LEU A 5 61.88 15.41 37.32
N ASN A 6 62.50 14.28 36.99
CA ASN A 6 61.89 12.97 36.92
C ASN A 6 62.15 12.25 38.26
N LYS A 7 61.37 11.19 38.55
CA LYS A 7 61.48 10.19 39.64
C LYS A 7 60.66 10.51 40.91
N LYS A 8 59.80 9.63 41.44
CA LYS A 8 59.85 8.15 41.59
C LYS A 8 58.41 7.61 41.61
N ASN A 9 58.09 6.62 40.79
CA ASN A 9 58.11 5.17 41.12
C ASN A 9 57.21 4.80 42.32
N ASN A 10 56.13 4.06 42.09
CA ASN A 10 56.22 2.59 42.13
C ASN A 10 54.95 1.92 41.59
N ASP A 11 55.20 0.99 40.68
CA ASP A 11 54.33 -0.10 40.23
C ASP A 11 53.74 -0.92 41.39
N ILE A 12 52.58 -1.54 41.17
CA ILE A 12 52.46 -3.00 40.94
C ILE A 12 50.99 -3.37 40.60
N LYS A 13 50.85 -4.07 39.46
CA LYS A 13 49.69 -4.79 38.94
C LYS A 13 49.06 -5.75 39.95
N ILE A 14 47.73 -5.95 39.87
CA ILE A 14 47.11 -7.29 39.87
C ILE A 14 45.90 -7.28 38.91
N GLU A 15 45.90 -8.21 37.97
CA GLU A 15 44.80 -8.61 37.06
C GLU A 15 43.59 -9.13 37.82
N THR A 16 42.38 -8.91 37.30
CA THR A 16 41.32 -9.93 37.27
C THR A 16 40.28 -9.59 36.20
N ASP A 17 40.11 -10.53 35.27
CA ASP A 17 39.02 -10.67 34.30
C ASP A 17 37.62 -10.45 34.89
N VAL A 18 36.74 -9.77 34.14
CA VAL A 18 35.26 -9.92 34.10
C VAL A 18 34.78 -9.30 32.76
N PRO A 19 33.78 -9.89 32.06
CA PRO A 19 33.77 -10.04 30.60
C PRO A 19 33.16 -8.87 29.82
N GLU A 20 33.56 -8.78 28.55
CA GLU A 20 32.86 -8.05 27.50
C GLU A 20 31.39 -8.49 27.46
N ASN A 21 30.49 -7.52 27.63
CA ASN A 21 29.09 -7.70 27.31
C ASN A 21 28.72 -6.56 26.36
N GLU A 22 28.45 -6.97 25.13
CA GLU A 22 28.14 -6.15 23.97
C GLU A 22 26.83 -5.37 24.12
N ASN A 23 26.75 -4.33 23.29
CA ASN A 23 25.53 -3.73 22.76
C ASN A 23 24.61 -2.99 23.73
N VAL A 24 24.85 -1.68 23.91
CA VAL A 24 23.83 -0.63 23.74
C VAL A 24 24.56 0.71 23.50
N SER A 25 24.31 1.40 22.37
CA SER A 25 24.19 2.89 22.24
C SER A 25 24.71 3.57 20.94
N GLU A 26 24.74 2.91 19.77
CA GLU A 26 25.18 3.57 18.50
C GLU A 26 24.06 4.08 17.57
N GLN A 27 22.78 4.03 17.96
CA GLN A 27 21.67 4.30 17.02
C GLN A 27 21.37 5.77 16.67
N THR A 28 22.09 6.77 17.20
CA THR A 28 21.74 8.19 16.95
C THR A 28 22.80 8.98 16.18
N ALA A 29 24.01 8.44 16.01
CA ALA A 29 25.04 9.04 15.17
C ALA A 29 24.97 8.55 13.72
N GLU A 30 24.65 7.26 13.50
CA GLU A 30 24.52 6.67 12.17
C GLU A 30 23.37 7.27 11.35
N GLU A 31 22.29 7.73 11.98
CA GLU A 31 21.16 8.34 11.25
C GLU A 31 21.48 9.75 10.75
N LYS A 32 22.41 10.47 11.38
CA LYS A 32 22.88 11.79 10.93
C LYS A 32 24.00 11.65 9.87
N GLU A 33 24.88 10.66 10.04
CA GLU A 33 25.95 10.35 9.08
C GLU A 33 25.45 9.68 7.78
N PHE A 34 24.36 8.91 7.85
CA PHE A 34 23.66 8.37 6.67
C PHE A 34 23.07 9.49 5.79
N PHE A 35 22.57 10.57 6.40
CA PHE A 35 21.99 11.71 5.67
C PHE A 35 23.05 12.60 5.00
N GLU A 36 24.24 12.76 5.59
CA GLU A 36 25.34 13.52 4.97
C GLU A 36 26.02 12.74 3.83
N ARG A 37 26.13 11.41 3.92
CA ARG A 37 26.72 10.56 2.85
C ARG A 37 25.87 10.46 1.58
N GLN A 38 24.56 10.64 1.65
CA GLN A 38 23.66 10.54 0.48
C GLN A 38 23.44 11.86 -0.26
N TYR A 39 23.74 13.02 0.35
CA TYR A 39 23.51 14.33 -0.27
C TYR A 39 24.79 15.05 -0.76
N PHE A 40 25.99 14.60 -0.40
CA PHE A 40 27.27 15.17 -0.89
C PHE A 40 28.30 14.12 -1.31
N ALA A 41 27.98 13.28 -2.29
CA ALA A 41 29.00 12.46 -2.96
C ALA A 41 28.60 12.10 -4.40
N GLY A 42 28.45 13.12 -5.24
CA GLY A 42 28.84 12.98 -6.64
C GLY A 42 30.37 13.07 -6.76
N ASP A 43 31.11 12.13 -6.16
CA ASP A 43 32.53 11.89 -6.48
C ASP A 43 33.02 10.53 -5.94
N SER A 44 33.37 9.65 -6.87
CA SER A 44 34.23 8.46 -6.78
C SER A 44 33.89 7.33 -5.79
N LEU A 45 33.35 6.25 -6.35
CA LEU A 45 33.72 4.89 -5.95
C LEU A 45 35.25 4.73 -6.08
N LYS A 46 35.97 4.76 -4.97
CA LYS A 46 37.29 4.14 -4.85
C LYS A 46 37.36 3.32 -3.57
N GLU A 47 37.47 2.02 -3.81
CA GLU A 47 38.19 0.99 -3.04
C GLU A 47 38.37 1.25 -1.54
N ASN A 48 37.64 0.48 -0.72
CA ASN A 48 38.28 -0.27 0.34
C ASN A 48 38.11 -1.75 0.01
N GLU A 49 39.23 -2.37 -0.37
CA GLU A 49 39.40 -3.82 -0.42
C GLU A 49 39.11 -4.43 0.97
N ASP A 50 38.63 -5.67 0.96
CA ASP A 50 38.34 -6.55 2.11
C ASP A 50 36.92 -6.46 2.72
N VAL A 51 35.90 -6.64 1.87
CA VAL A 51 34.67 -7.38 2.25
C VAL A 51 34.42 -8.40 1.12
N GLU A 52 34.30 -9.68 1.47
CA GLU A 52 33.94 -10.72 0.49
C GLU A 52 32.60 -10.36 -0.15
N ASP A 53 32.62 -10.10 -1.47
CA ASP A 53 31.45 -9.98 -2.31
C ASP A 53 30.69 -11.33 -2.35
N ASP A 54 29.82 -11.56 -1.37
CA ASP A 54 28.75 -12.54 -1.52
C ASP A 54 27.60 -11.88 -2.31
N GLU A 55 27.70 -11.99 -3.63
CA GLU A 55 26.64 -11.69 -4.58
C GLU A 55 25.36 -12.48 -4.21
N MET A 56 24.36 -11.76 -3.70
CA MET A 56 23.06 -12.32 -3.37
C MET A 56 22.32 -12.71 -4.66
N SER A 57 22.14 -14.01 -4.91
CA SER A 57 21.41 -14.50 -6.08
C SER A 57 19.94 -14.08 -6.07
N SER A 58 19.29 -14.02 -7.24
CA SER A 58 17.87 -13.72 -7.39
C SER A 58 16.94 -14.57 -6.50
N GLY A 59 17.37 -15.77 -6.09
CA GLY A 59 16.63 -16.63 -5.16
C GLY A 59 16.62 -16.17 -3.70
N GLU A 60 17.57 -15.34 -3.27
CA GLU A 60 17.65 -14.81 -1.90
C GLU A 60 16.83 -13.53 -1.71
N TYR A 61 16.73 -12.70 -2.76
CA TYR A 61 15.78 -11.57 -2.84
C TYR A 61 14.32 -12.03 -2.61
N LEU A 62 14.00 -13.25 -3.00
CA LEU A 62 12.64 -13.75 -3.06
C LEU A 62 12.21 -14.52 -1.79
N LYS A 63 13.16 -15.01 -0.99
CA LYS A 63 12.87 -15.50 0.37
C LYS A 63 12.41 -14.37 1.30
N ALA A 64 12.85 -13.13 1.04
CA ALA A 64 12.35 -11.95 1.73
C ALA A 64 10.88 -11.66 1.36
N PHE A 65 10.47 -11.92 0.12
CA PHE A 65 9.09 -11.75 -0.34
C PHE A 65 8.12 -12.73 0.33
N ASP A 66 8.46 -14.02 0.43
CA ASP A 66 7.62 -15.03 1.12
C ASP A 66 7.37 -14.68 2.60
N LYS A 67 8.30 -13.97 3.27
CA LYS A 67 8.10 -13.44 4.65
C LYS A 67 7.21 -12.17 4.67
N VAL A 68 7.24 -11.36 3.62
CA VAL A 68 6.48 -10.09 3.49
C VAL A 68 5.04 -10.32 3.01
N SER A 69 4.78 -11.37 2.22
CA SER A 69 3.50 -11.63 1.58
C SER A 69 2.48 -12.37 2.45
N GLU A 70 2.73 -12.66 3.74
CA GLU A 70 1.68 -13.19 4.64
C GLU A 70 0.68 -12.07 5.00
N PRO A 71 -0.54 -12.05 4.45
CA PRO A 71 -1.54 -11.10 4.88
C PRO A 71 -2.12 -11.64 6.19
N LYS A 72 -1.82 -11.02 7.32
CA LYS A 72 -2.55 -11.27 8.57
C LYS A 72 -4.02 -10.85 8.39
N ASN A 73 -4.85 -11.82 8.02
CA ASN A 73 -6.31 -11.87 8.20
C ASN A 73 -7.09 -10.59 7.86
N VAL A 74 -7.30 -10.33 6.57
CA VAL A 74 -8.55 -9.68 6.16
C VAL A 74 -9.68 -10.70 6.36
N LYS A 75 -10.47 -10.52 7.42
CA LYS A 75 -11.67 -11.32 7.70
C LYS A 75 -12.57 -11.35 6.46
N LYS A 76 -12.57 -12.48 5.74
CA LYS A 76 -13.60 -12.86 4.79
C LYS A 76 -14.96 -12.78 5.50
N PHE A 77 -15.77 -11.78 5.15
CA PHE A 77 -17.15 -11.71 5.58
C PHE A 77 -17.87 -13.00 5.13
N SER A 78 -18.43 -13.71 6.11
CA SER A 78 -19.18 -14.94 5.96
C SER A 78 -20.42 -14.72 5.08
N GLY A 79 -20.30 -15.00 3.79
CA GLY A 79 -21.40 -15.15 2.83
C GLY A 79 -21.73 -16.60 2.48
N MET A 80 -21.23 -17.57 3.26
CA MET A 80 -21.23 -19.01 2.91
C MET A 80 -22.61 -19.68 2.85
N LYS A 81 -23.70 -19.01 3.25
CA LYS A 81 -25.06 -19.59 3.15
C LYS A 81 -25.78 -19.27 1.85
N LYS A 82 -25.44 -18.20 1.13
CA LYS A 82 -26.08 -17.86 -0.16
C LYS A 82 -25.40 -18.55 -1.35
N GLN A 83 -24.09 -18.74 -1.32
CA GLN A 83 -23.35 -19.42 -2.39
C GLN A 83 -23.65 -20.93 -2.48
N ILE A 84 -23.87 -21.61 -1.34
CA ILE A 84 -24.27 -23.04 -1.35
C ILE A 84 -25.69 -23.21 -1.92
N ILE A 85 -26.62 -22.30 -1.62
CA ILE A 85 -27.97 -22.34 -2.19
C ILE A 85 -27.94 -22.07 -3.70
N ILE A 86 -27.11 -21.14 -4.17
CA ILE A 86 -26.94 -20.87 -5.61
C ILE A 86 -26.29 -22.07 -6.31
N LEU A 87 -25.24 -22.66 -5.75
CA LEU A 87 -24.57 -23.82 -6.34
C LEU A 87 -25.50 -25.05 -6.42
N VAL A 88 -26.28 -25.31 -5.37
CA VAL A 88 -27.29 -26.39 -5.36
C VAL A 88 -28.43 -26.07 -6.33
N SER A 89 -28.84 -24.81 -6.47
CA SER A 89 -29.87 -24.40 -7.44
C SER A 89 -29.40 -24.54 -8.89
N VAL A 90 -28.14 -24.20 -9.19
CA VAL A 90 -27.55 -24.37 -10.52
C VAL A 90 -27.40 -25.86 -10.86
N PHE A 91 -27.00 -26.70 -9.90
CA PHE A 91 -26.96 -28.16 -10.12
C PHE A 91 -28.36 -28.77 -10.28
N LEU A 92 -29.36 -28.28 -9.55
CA LEU A 92 -30.75 -28.75 -9.71
C LEU A 92 -31.34 -28.32 -11.07
N VAL A 93 -31.05 -27.09 -11.51
CA VAL A 93 -31.47 -26.59 -12.84
C VAL A 93 -30.73 -27.32 -13.96
N ALA A 94 -29.43 -27.61 -13.81
CA ALA A 94 -28.67 -28.41 -14.77
C ALA A 94 -29.18 -29.86 -14.83
N ALA A 95 -29.54 -30.47 -13.69
CA ALA A 95 -30.13 -31.81 -13.65
C ALA A 95 -31.56 -31.86 -14.22
N ILE A 96 -32.36 -30.80 -14.02
CA ILE A 96 -33.67 -30.64 -14.63
C ILE A 96 -33.53 -30.39 -16.15
N LEU A 97 -32.54 -29.62 -16.59
CA LEU A 97 -32.25 -29.41 -18.02
C LEU A 97 -31.73 -30.69 -18.69
N LEU A 98 -30.89 -31.49 -18.01
CA LEU A 98 -30.48 -32.83 -18.46
C LEU A 98 -31.66 -33.81 -18.49
N GLY A 99 -32.57 -33.74 -17.51
CA GLY A 99 -33.80 -34.53 -17.50
C GLY A 99 -34.77 -34.11 -18.61
N VAL A 100 -34.93 -32.82 -18.88
CA VAL A 100 -35.75 -32.30 -19.98
C VAL A 100 -35.10 -32.64 -21.33
N TYR A 101 -33.77 -32.64 -21.43
CA TYR A 101 -33.05 -33.10 -22.61
C TYR A 101 -33.25 -34.60 -22.87
N GLU A 102 -33.16 -35.46 -21.85
CA GLU A 102 -33.35 -36.91 -22.00
C GLU A 102 -34.82 -37.35 -22.16
N PHE A 103 -35.79 -36.62 -21.58
CA PHE A 103 -37.22 -37.04 -21.55
C PHE A 103 -38.15 -36.23 -22.46
N ILE A 104 -37.80 -35.02 -22.88
CA ILE A 104 -38.68 -34.12 -23.67
C ILE A 104 -38.03 -33.67 -24.98
N LEU A 105 -36.74 -33.38 -25.01
CA LEU A 105 -36.04 -32.83 -26.18
C LEU A 105 -35.13 -33.82 -26.90
N LYS A 106 -35.04 -35.07 -26.43
CA LYS A 106 -34.47 -36.16 -27.22
C LYS A 106 -35.30 -36.17 -28.51
N PRO A 107 -34.71 -35.88 -29.68
CA PRO A 107 -35.42 -36.08 -30.93
C PRO A 107 -35.93 -37.51 -30.86
N GLY A 108 -37.23 -37.70 -31.07
CA GLY A 108 -37.80 -39.04 -31.09
C GLY A 108 -36.90 -39.91 -31.96
N ASP A 109 -36.58 -41.10 -31.46
CA ASP A 109 -36.20 -42.21 -32.33
C ASP A 109 -37.42 -42.48 -33.22
N ASP A 110 -37.61 -41.63 -34.23
CA ASP A 110 -38.33 -41.97 -35.45
C ASP A 110 -37.37 -42.87 -36.22
N THR A 111 -37.31 -44.13 -35.78
CA THR A 111 -37.00 -45.24 -36.66
C THR A 111 -38.14 -45.31 -37.66
N ASP A 112 -37.99 -44.66 -38.81
CA ASP A 112 -38.55 -45.07 -40.09
C ASP A 112 -37.86 -44.25 -41.20
N ASP A 113 -37.13 -44.97 -42.07
CA ASP A 113 -36.38 -44.51 -43.25
C ASP A 113 -35.09 -43.69 -43.02
N VAL A 114 -34.12 -44.26 -42.31
CA VAL A 114 -32.73 -43.75 -42.31
C VAL A 114 -32.04 -44.16 -43.61
N LEU A 115 -31.95 -43.23 -44.56
CA LEU A 115 -30.95 -43.28 -45.62
C LEU A 115 -29.57 -43.59 -44.97
N PRO A 116 -28.68 -44.37 -45.60
CA PRO A 116 -27.32 -44.49 -45.09
C PRO A 116 -26.73 -43.08 -44.90
N ASN A 117 -25.80 -42.88 -43.96
CA ASN A 117 -25.12 -41.59 -43.78
C ASN A 117 -24.33 -41.27 -45.07
N ILE A 118 -25.00 -40.73 -46.08
CA ILE A 118 -24.49 -40.38 -47.40
C ILE A 118 -23.88 -39.00 -47.27
N TYR A 119 -22.60 -38.89 -47.59
CA TYR A 119 -21.92 -37.60 -47.67
C TYR A 119 -22.33 -36.88 -48.95
N THR A 120 -22.38 -35.55 -48.91
CA THR A 120 -22.53 -34.76 -50.14
C THR A 120 -21.17 -34.65 -50.83
N LEU A 121 -20.96 -35.33 -51.96
CA LEU A 121 -19.69 -35.24 -52.69
C LEU A 121 -19.50 -33.85 -53.32
N SER A 122 -18.27 -33.48 -53.66
CA SER A 122 -18.05 -32.21 -54.38
C SER A 122 -18.73 -32.20 -55.75
N SER A 123 -19.13 -31.01 -56.23
CA SER A 123 -19.76 -30.87 -57.56
C SER A 123 -18.85 -31.37 -58.69
N ASN A 124 -17.53 -31.27 -58.52
CA ASN A 124 -16.56 -31.83 -59.46
C ASN A 124 -16.59 -33.36 -59.47
N CYS A 125 -16.74 -34.00 -58.31
CA CYS A 125 -16.85 -35.46 -58.21
C CYS A 125 -18.03 -35.98 -59.03
N TYR A 126 -19.23 -35.41 -58.84
CA TYR A 126 -20.41 -35.77 -59.65
C TYR A 126 -20.20 -35.52 -61.15
N THR A 127 -19.53 -34.44 -61.53
CA THR A 127 -19.28 -34.11 -62.94
C THR A 127 -18.33 -35.11 -63.61
N ILE A 128 -17.31 -35.55 -62.87
CA ILE A 128 -16.24 -36.41 -63.38
C ILE A 128 -16.68 -37.88 -63.39
N ILE A 129 -17.18 -38.40 -62.27
CA ILE A 129 -17.43 -39.84 -62.09
C ILE A 129 -18.65 -40.31 -62.89
N ASN A 130 -19.66 -39.46 -63.12
CA ASN A 130 -20.80 -39.79 -64.01
C ASN A 130 -20.39 -40.05 -65.48
N GLN A 131 -19.16 -39.74 -65.88
CA GLN A 131 -18.64 -40.03 -67.22
C GLN A 131 -17.88 -41.36 -67.29
N VAL A 132 -17.88 -42.16 -66.22
CA VAL A 132 -17.25 -43.47 -66.12
C VAL A 132 -18.32 -44.56 -66.33
N GLU A 133 -18.10 -45.44 -67.31
CA GLU A 133 -19.07 -46.49 -67.70
C GLU A 133 -18.63 -47.92 -67.30
N ASN A 134 -17.46 -48.06 -66.66
CA ASN A 134 -16.90 -49.36 -66.28
C ASN A 134 -17.36 -49.79 -64.89
N ASP A 135 -17.67 -51.08 -64.71
CA ASP A 135 -17.93 -51.65 -63.38
C ASP A 135 -16.65 -51.56 -62.52
N VAL A 136 -16.73 -50.81 -61.42
CA VAL A 136 -15.67 -50.63 -60.42
C VAL A 136 -16.12 -51.25 -59.10
N GLN A 137 -15.21 -51.98 -58.47
CA GLN A 137 -15.39 -52.52 -57.12
C GLN A 137 -14.48 -51.80 -56.14
N ILE A 138 -15.04 -51.27 -55.06
CA ILE A 138 -14.28 -50.84 -53.88
C ILE A 138 -14.36 -51.98 -52.86
N VAL A 139 -13.22 -52.63 -52.63
CA VAL A 139 -13.09 -53.84 -51.83
C VAL A 139 -12.40 -53.49 -50.51
N PHE A 140 -13.03 -53.77 -49.38
CA PHE A 140 -12.42 -53.67 -48.06
C PHE A 140 -12.06 -55.05 -47.51
N LYS A 141 -10.89 -55.13 -46.85
CA LYS A 141 -10.43 -56.36 -46.16
C LYS A 141 -11.31 -56.72 -44.96
N ASP A 142 -11.78 -55.72 -44.23
CA ASP A 142 -12.61 -55.93 -43.04
C ASP A 142 -14.09 -56.05 -43.40
N SER A 143 -14.89 -56.56 -42.46
CA SER A 143 -16.33 -56.65 -42.63
C SER A 143 -17.00 -55.27 -42.49
N GLU A 144 -18.19 -55.12 -43.08
CA GLU A 144 -19.03 -53.93 -42.95
C GLU A 144 -19.29 -53.54 -41.47
N ASP A 145 -19.58 -54.54 -40.63
CA ASP A 145 -19.81 -54.34 -39.19
C ASP A 145 -18.55 -53.84 -38.46
N ALA A 146 -17.36 -54.30 -38.88
CA ALA A 146 -16.11 -53.85 -38.30
C ALA A 146 -15.80 -52.39 -38.70
N LEU A 147 -15.97 -52.05 -39.99
CA LEU A 147 -15.70 -50.71 -40.50
C LEU A 147 -16.66 -49.66 -39.94
N SER A 148 -17.96 -49.96 -39.89
CA SER A 148 -18.98 -49.02 -39.40
C SER A 148 -18.84 -48.68 -37.91
N LYS A 149 -18.23 -49.57 -37.11
CA LYS A 149 -17.97 -49.38 -35.68
C LYS A 149 -16.58 -48.82 -35.39
N ASP A 150 -15.65 -48.88 -36.34
CA ASP A 150 -14.32 -48.32 -36.16
C ASP A 150 -14.36 -46.78 -36.08
N THR A 151 -13.48 -46.22 -35.25
CA THR A 151 -13.45 -44.77 -35.00
C THR A 151 -13.15 -43.98 -36.28
N TYR A 152 -12.28 -44.50 -37.15
CA TYR A 152 -11.84 -43.84 -38.39
C TYR A 152 -12.34 -44.56 -39.65
N GLY A 153 -12.39 -45.90 -39.62
CA GLY A 153 -12.91 -46.76 -40.68
C GLY A 153 -14.35 -46.40 -41.07
N LYS A 154 -15.17 -45.92 -40.13
CA LYS A 154 -16.54 -45.49 -40.43
C LYS A 154 -16.60 -44.35 -41.45
N TYR A 155 -15.65 -43.41 -41.41
CA TYR A 155 -15.64 -42.28 -42.37
C TYR A 155 -15.35 -42.76 -43.78
N LEU A 156 -14.40 -43.69 -43.93
CA LEU A 156 -14.01 -44.27 -45.22
C LEU A 156 -15.14 -45.14 -45.79
N TYR A 157 -15.71 -45.98 -44.92
CA TYR A 157 -16.88 -46.81 -45.23
C TYR A 157 -18.05 -45.98 -45.76
N TYR A 158 -18.48 -44.95 -45.02
CA TYR A 158 -19.63 -44.14 -45.42
C TYR A 158 -19.37 -43.33 -46.71
N PHE A 159 -18.13 -42.92 -46.99
CA PHE A 159 -17.79 -42.36 -48.29
C PHE A 159 -17.89 -43.40 -49.41
N ALA A 160 -17.39 -44.62 -49.20
CA ALA A 160 -17.54 -45.68 -50.19
C ALA A 160 -19.02 -46.01 -50.47
N VAL A 161 -19.86 -46.05 -49.43
CA VAL A 161 -21.33 -46.19 -49.53
C VAL A 161 -21.95 -45.04 -50.31
N THR A 162 -21.45 -43.82 -50.11
CA THR A 162 -21.87 -42.65 -50.89
C THR A 162 -21.55 -42.83 -52.38
N PHE A 163 -20.36 -43.33 -52.72
CA PHE A 163 -19.99 -43.58 -54.13
C PHE A 163 -20.85 -44.68 -54.78
N GLU A 164 -21.15 -45.78 -54.08
CA GLU A 164 -22.06 -46.84 -54.57
C GLU A 164 -23.50 -46.34 -54.71
N TYR A 165 -23.95 -45.47 -53.81
CA TYR A 165 -25.28 -44.88 -53.87
C TYR A 165 -25.45 -43.88 -55.02
N GLU A 166 -24.45 -43.03 -55.24
CA GLU A 166 -24.51 -41.92 -56.19
C GLU A 166 -24.10 -42.31 -57.62
N PHE A 167 -23.38 -43.42 -57.80
CA PHE A 167 -22.84 -43.83 -59.11
C PHE A 167 -23.09 -45.32 -59.40
N ASP A 168 -23.92 -45.59 -60.40
CA ASP A 168 -24.27 -46.95 -60.86
C ASP A 168 -23.05 -47.81 -61.26
N CYS A 169 -21.92 -47.19 -61.58
CA CYS A 169 -20.68 -47.86 -61.96
C CYS A 169 -19.86 -48.40 -60.77
N VAL A 170 -20.24 -48.08 -59.52
CA VAL A 170 -19.49 -48.46 -58.32
C VAL A 170 -20.27 -49.51 -57.51
N SER A 171 -19.57 -50.53 -57.02
CA SER A 171 -20.11 -51.53 -56.09
C SER A 171 -19.13 -51.81 -54.95
N LEU A 172 -19.65 -52.17 -53.78
CA LEU A 172 -18.84 -52.45 -52.58
C LEU A 172 -18.70 -53.95 -52.30
N VAL A 173 -17.51 -54.35 -51.84
CA VAL A 173 -17.20 -55.72 -51.41
C VAL A 173 -16.48 -55.67 -50.07
N TYR A 174 -16.86 -56.54 -49.14
CA TYR A 174 -16.31 -56.57 -47.77
C TYR A 174 -15.72 -57.93 -47.43
N GLY A 175 -14.76 -57.97 -46.51
CA GLY A 175 -14.13 -59.21 -46.06
C GLY A 175 -13.20 -59.87 -47.07
N GLU A 176 -12.75 -59.14 -48.11
CA GLU A 176 -11.93 -59.66 -49.20
C GLU A 176 -10.63 -58.84 -49.37
N GLY A 177 -9.53 -59.52 -49.73
CA GLY A 177 -8.26 -58.87 -50.06
C GLY A 177 -7.29 -58.75 -48.88
N ASP A 178 -6.03 -58.42 -49.21
CA ASP A 178 -4.93 -58.35 -48.24
C ASP A 178 -4.66 -56.92 -47.73
N ALA A 179 -5.01 -55.90 -48.54
CA ALA A 179 -4.86 -54.47 -48.24
C ALA A 179 -6.12 -53.90 -47.57
N PHE A 180 -6.00 -52.80 -46.82
CA PHE A 180 -7.15 -52.19 -46.12
C PHE A 180 -8.30 -51.86 -47.09
N CYS A 181 -7.97 -51.23 -48.22
CA CYS A 181 -8.92 -50.97 -49.31
C CYS A 181 -8.27 -51.22 -50.68
N THR A 182 -9.02 -51.81 -51.62
CA THR A 182 -8.62 -52.02 -53.01
C THR A 182 -9.72 -51.52 -53.95
N VAL A 183 -9.41 -50.59 -54.85
CA VAL A 183 -10.32 -50.20 -55.93
C VAL A 183 -9.90 -50.96 -57.18
N ARG A 184 -10.81 -51.68 -57.84
CA ARG A 184 -10.48 -52.51 -59.02
C ARG A 184 -11.55 -52.45 -60.12
N SER A 185 -11.11 -52.58 -61.37
CA SER A 185 -11.97 -52.77 -62.54
C SER A 185 -11.28 -53.69 -63.54
N GLY A 186 -11.88 -54.85 -63.82
CA GLY A 186 -11.24 -55.92 -64.60
C GLY A 186 -9.90 -56.35 -63.98
N ASP A 187 -8.83 -56.36 -64.78
CA ASP A 187 -7.48 -56.77 -64.36
C ASP A 187 -6.67 -55.63 -63.69
N LYS A 188 -7.24 -54.43 -63.54
CA LYS A 188 -6.56 -53.27 -62.94
C LYS A 188 -7.03 -53.06 -61.51
N ALA A 189 -6.09 -52.80 -60.59
CA ALA A 189 -6.38 -52.53 -59.19
C ALA A 189 -5.40 -51.52 -58.59
N VAL A 190 -5.90 -50.70 -57.67
CA VAL A 190 -5.13 -49.78 -56.83
C VAL A 190 -5.43 -50.11 -55.36
N THR A 191 -4.39 -50.30 -54.56
CA THR A 191 -4.50 -50.69 -53.14
C THR A 191 -4.05 -49.55 -52.24
N TYR A 192 -4.76 -49.35 -51.13
CA TYR A 192 -4.46 -48.35 -50.11
C TYR A 192 -4.37 -48.98 -48.72
N SER A 193 -3.43 -48.48 -47.93
CA SER A 193 -3.41 -48.61 -46.48
C SER A 193 -4.35 -47.59 -45.83
N GLU A 194 -4.77 -47.84 -44.59
CA GLU A 194 -5.69 -46.94 -43.88
C GLU A 194 -5.08 -45.54 -43.68
N ASP A 195 -3.77 -45.46 -43.37
CA ASP A 195 -3.09 -44.20 -43.08
C ASP A 195 -3.04 -43.25 -44.27
N GLU A 196 -3.04 -43.76 -45.51
CA GLU A 196 -3.05 -42.92 -46.72
C GLU A 196 -4.32 -42.06 -46.83
N PHE A 197 -5.41 -42.50 -46.21
CA PHE A 197 -6.66 -41.76 -46.21
C PHE A 197 -6.68 -40.59 -45.23
N PHE A 198 -5.70 -40.45 -44.32
CA PHE A 198 -5.77 -39.42 -43.29
C PHE A 198 -4.54 -38.51 -43.31
N ASN A 199 -4.77 -37.22 -43.09
CA ASN A 199 -3.70 -36.29 -42.77
C ASN A 199 -3.58 -36.18 -41.24
N THR A 200 -2.36 -36.25 -40.73
CA THR A 200 -2.04 -36.24 -39.30
C THR A 200 -1.23 -35.01 -38.91
N LEU A 201 -1.48 -34.51 -37.70
CA LEU A 201 -0.61 -33.53 -37.04
C LEU A 201 0.68 -34.20 -36.56
N GLU A 202 1.68 -33.40 -36.19
CA GLU A 202 2.97 -33.90 -35.65
C GLU A 202 2.80 -34.81 -34.42
N ASN A 203 1.74 -34.61 -33.64
CA ASN A 203 1.41 -35.45 -32.48
C ASN A 203 0.65 -36.75 -32.83
N GLY A 204 0.51 -37.07 -34.11
CA GLY A 204 -0.16 -38.27 -34.62
C GLY A 204 -1.69 -38.19 -34.69
N LYS A 205 -2.32 -37.09 -34.27
CA LYS A 205 -3.78 -36.94 -34.38
C LYS A 205 -4.19 -36.69 -35.83
N ARG A 206 -5.15 -37.47 -36.33
CA ARG A 206 -5.79 -37.28 -37.64
C ARG A 206 -6.71 -36.05 -37.59
N PHE A 207 -6.62 -35.15 -38.58
CA PHE A 207 -7.42 -33.92 -38.62
C PHE A 207 -8.27 -33.77 -39.89
N SER A 208 -7.89 -34.46 -40.97
CA SER A 208 -8.67 -34.51 -42.20
C SER A 208 -8.50 -35.86 -42.85
N PHE A 209 -9.39 -36.18 -43.79
CA PHE A 209 -9.36 -37.41 -44.55
C PHE A 209 -9.61 -37.17 -46.04
N ASN A 210 -9.06 -38.05 -46.86
CA ASN A 210 -8.90 -37.95 -48.30
C ASN A 210 -9.82 -38.93 -49.07
N GLY A 211 -10.94 -39.35 -48.47
CA GLY A 211 -11.83 -40.39 -49.01
C GLY A 211 -12.28 -40.14 -50.45
N GLU A 212 -12.95 -39.00 -50.70
CA GLU A 212 -13.39 -38.61 -52.05
C GLU A 212 -12.23 -38.50 -53.05
N ARG A 213 -11.10 -37.98 -52.58
CA ARG A 213 -9.88 -37.78 -53.36
C ARG A 213 -9.22 -39.08 -53.79
N LEU A 214 -9.08 -40.04 -52.90
CA LEU A 214 -8.44 -41.33 -53.20
C LEU A 214 -9.38 -42.26 -53.95
N TYR A 215 -10.67 -42.33 -53.59
CA TYR A 215 -11.64 -43.13 -54.33
C TYR A 215 -11.85 -42.59 -55.75
N GLY A 216 -12.08 -41.28 -55.89
CA GLY A 216 -12.26 -40.64 -57.20
C GLY A 216 -11.04 -40.83 -58.11
N ALA A 217 -9.83 -40.59 -57.60
CA ALA A 217 -8.61 -40.80 -58.37
C ALA A 217 -8.38 -42.27 -58.75
N ALA A 218 -8.62 -43.20 -57.82
CA ALA A 218 -8.47 -44.64 -58.10
C ALA A 218 -9.46 -45.13 -59.15
N ILE A 219 -10.71 -44.66 -59.11
CA ILE A 219 -11.73 -44.96 -60.14
C ILE A 219 -11.23 -44.51 -61.51
N LEU A 220 -10.69 -43.29 -61.64
CA LEU A 220 -10.13 -42.81 -62.91
C LEU A 220 -8.93 -43.65 -63.36
N GLU A 221 -8.08 -44.08 -62.44
CA GLU A 221 -6.89 -44.89 -62.76
C GLU A 221 -7.25 -46.30 -63.26
N VAL A 222 -8.10 -47.03 -62.52
CA VAL A 222 -8.46 -48.41 -62.90
C VAL A 222 -9.31 -48.46 -64.16
N THR A 223 -10.06 -47.41 -64.46
CA THR A 223 -10.84 -47.31 -65.71
C THR A 223 -10.04 -46.71 -66.87
N GLY A 224 -8.85 -46.15 -66.60
CA GLY A 224 -8.00 -45.50 -67.61
C GLY A 224 -8.53 -44.14 -68.06
N ARG A 225 -9.37 -43.48 -67.25
CA ARG A 225 -9.99 -42.17 -67.50
C ARG A 225 -9.27 -41.00 -66.80
N THR A 226 -7.95 -41.10 -66.66
CA THR A 226 -7.13 -40.01 -66.08
C THR A 226 -7.11 -38.74 -66.94
N ASP A 227 -7.71 -38.78 -68.15
CA ASP A 227 -8.02 -37.60 -68.97
C ASP A 227 -9.05 -36.66 -68.32
N LEU A 228 -9.93 -37.20 -67.45
CA LEU A 228 -11.00 -36.44 -66.81
C LEU A 228 -10.55 -35.66 -65.57
N GLY A 229 -9.43 -36.04 -64.97
CA GLY A 229 -8.97 -35.44 -63.72
C GLY A 229 -7.92 -36.29 -63.00
N ASN A 230 -7.57 -35.82 -61.80
CA ASN A 230 -6.63 -36.44 -60.89
C ASN A 230 -7.08 -36.25 -59.44
N ALA A 231 -6.26 -36.65 -58.47
CA ALA A 231 -6.58 -36.51 -57.04
C ALA A 231 -6.94 -35.08 -56.61
N ASP A 232 -6.34 -34.03 -57.20
CA ASP A 232 -6.64 -32.63 -56.86
C ASP A 232 -7.97 -32.14 -57.47
N SER A 233 -8.62 -32.96 -58.31
CA SER A 233 -9.94 -32.67 -58.88
C SER A 233 -11.10 -32.91 -57.90
N PHE A 234 -10.81 -33.56 -56.77
CA PHE A 234 -11.77 -34.03 -55.77
C PHE A 234 -11.52 -33.36 -54.40
N ALA A 235 -12.56 -33.26 -53.57
CA ALA A 235 -12.46 -32.55 -52.30
C ALA A 235 -11.74 -33.35 -51.20
N ARG A 236 -11.11 -32.60 -50.28
CA ARG A 236 -10.65 -33.09 -48.97
C ARG A 236 -11.71 -32.76 -47.93
N TRP A 237 -11.78 -33.58 -46.87
CA TRP A 237 -12.79 -33.44 -45.83
C TRP A 237 -12.14 -33.33 -44.46
N ALA A 238 -12.54 -32.32 -43.69
CA ALA A 238 -12.04 -32.15 -42.32
C ALA A 238 -12.75 -33.14 -41.38
N LEU A 239 -12.02 -33.64 -40.38
CA LEU A 239 -12.63 -34.40 -39.31
C LEU A 239 -13.34 -33.46 -38.32
N PRO A 240 -14.36 -33.95 -37.58
CA PRO A 240 -15.08 -33.13 -36.61
C PRO A 240 -14.14 -32.43 -35.62
N GLY A 241 -14.31 -31.11 -35.47
CA GLY A 241 -13.51 -30.27 -34.58
C GLY A 241 -12.22 -29.72 -35.18
N TYR A 242 -11.93 -29.99 -36.47
CA TYR A 242 -10.78 -29.44 -37.20
C TYR A 242 -11.21 -28.75 -38.49
N ASP A 243 -10.36 -27.87 -39.01
CA ASP A 243 -10.41 -27.45 -40.41
C ASP A 243 -9.47 -28.29 -41.30
N LEU A 244 -9.44 -27.97 -42.60
CA LEU A 244 -8.64 -28.69 -43.61
C LEU A 244 -7.13 -28.49 -43.46
N ASP A 245 -6.68 -27.60 -42.57
CA ASP A 245 -5.28 -27.31 -42.31
C ASP A 245 -4.83 -27.85 -40.94
N GLY A 246 -5.75 -28.43 -40.17
CA GLY A 246 -5.46 -29.03 -38.87
C GLY A 246 -5.61 -28.10 -37.67
N ASP A 247 -6.19 -26.91 -37.86
CA ASP A 247 -6.54 -26.04 -36.74
C ASP A 247 -7.80 -26.55 -36.06
N THR A 248 -7.77 -26.55 -34.72
CA THR A 248 -8.95 -26.89 -33.92
C THR A 248 -10.02 -25.81 -34.06
N LEU A 249 -11.28 -26.22 -34.14
CA LEU A 249 -12.42 -25.33 -34.28
C LEU A 249 -13.19 -25.19 -32.95
N SER A 250 -13.67 -23.97 -32.68
CA SER A 250 -14.66 -23.73 -31.63
C SER A 250 -16.03 -24.30 -31.99
N SER A 251 -16.97 -24.28 -31.04
CA SER A 251 -18.38 -24.63 -31.27
C SER A 251 -19.08 -23.76 -32.33
N THR A 252 -18.51 -22.57 -32.61
CA THR A 252 -18.97 -21.65 -33.66
C THR A 252 -18.23 -21.79 -34.98
N ASN A 253 -17.46 -22.88 -35.15
CA ASN A 253 -16.67 -23.19 -36.34
C ASN A 253 -15.57 -22.16 -36.66
N ARG A 254 -15.15 -21.39 -35.65
CA ARG A 254 -14.02 -20.45 -35.74
C ARG A 254 -12.70 -21.14 -35.39
N PRO A 255 -11.62 -20.97 -36.17
CA PRO A 255 -10.35 -21.64 -35.92
C PRO A 255 -9.56 -20.97 -34.80
N PHE A 256 -8.95 -21.81 -33.97
CA PHE A 256 -7.88 -21.40 -33.07
C PHE A 256 -6.56 -21.36 -33.82
N MET A 257 -5.78 -20.30 -33.60
CA MET A 257 -4.45 -20.19 -34.20
C MET A 257 -3.49 -21.27 -33.66
N TYR A 258 -3.63 -21.60 -32.38
CA TYR A 258 -3.00 -22.73 -31.70
C TYR A 258 -3.92 -23.22 -30.57
N PRO A 259 -3.74 -24.46 -30.07
CA PRO A 259 -4.57 -24.99 -29.00
C PRO A 259 -4.58 -24.07 -27.77
N SER A 260 -5.75 -23.83 -27.18
CA SER A 260 -5.89 -22.96 -26.02
C SER A 260 -4.98 -23.37 -24.87
N ILE A 261 -4.26 -22.41 -24.31
CA ILE A 261 -3.38 -22.62 -23.16
C ILE A 261 -4.12 -22.18 -21.89
N THR A 262 -4.15 -23.05 -20.87
CA THR A 262 -4.72 -22.66 -19.57
C THR A 262 -3.81 -21.63 -18.91
N ARG A 263 -4.38 -20.60 -18.27
CA ARG A 263 -3.59 -19.60 -17.52
C ARG A 263 -2.63 -20.23 -16.49
N SER A 264 -3.00 -21.36 -15.90
CA SER A 264 -2.15 -22.10 -14.95
C SER A 264 -0.88 -22.65 -15.58
N ASP A 265 -0.87 -22.85 -16.90
CA ASP A 265 0.18 -23.57 -17.63
C ASP A 265 1.16 -22.59 -18.29
N VAL A 266 0.90 -21.28 -18.19
CA VAL A 266 1.78 -20.24 -18.71
C VAL A 266 2.91 -19.98 -17.70
N SER A 267 4.15 -20.04 -18.15
CA SER A 267 5.34 -19.64 -17.40
C SER A 267 5.59 -18.14 -17.59
N ASN A 268 5.68 -17.67 -18.85
CA ASN A 268 5.84 -16.26 -19.15
C ASN A 268 5.28 -15.88 -20.54
N VAL A 269 5.00 -14.59 -20.69
CA VAL A 269 4.55 -13.96 -21.93
C VAL A 269 5.43 -12.72 -22.17
N VAL A 270 6.01 -12.63 -23.36
CA VAL A 270 6.76 -11.45 -23.83
C VAL A 270 5.95 -10.80 -24.93
N VAL A 271 5.74 -9.49 -24.83
CA VAL A 271 5.10 -8.68 -25.87
C VAL A 271 6.08 -7.62 -26.33
N THR A 272 6.32 -7.57 -27.63
CA THR A 272 7.11 -6.54 -28.28
C THR A 272 6.22 -5.77 -29.24
N ASN A 273 6.10 -4.46 -29.07
CA ASN A 273 5.26 -3.58 -29.88
C ASN A 273 5.93 -2.20 -30.04
N GLN A 274 5.23 -1.22 -30.62
CA GLN A 274 5.74 0.15 -30.83
C GLN A 274 6.15 0.90 -29.56
N TYR A 275 5.70 0.45 -28.38
CA TYR A 275 6.02 1.03 -27.07
C TYR A 275 7.21 0.35 -26.39
N GLY A 276 7.83 -0.65 -27.05
CA GLY A 276 8.94 -1.43 -26.51
C GLY A 276 8.56 -2.88 -26.24
N SER A 277 9.37 -3.54 -25.42
CA SER A 277 9.18 -4.94 -25.03
C SER A 277 8.96 -5.05 -23.53
N TYR A 278 7.99 -5.86 -23.12
CA TYR A 278 7.75 -6.18 -21.71
C TYR A 278 7.41 -7.65 -21.52
N LYS A 279 7.69 -8.14 -20.31
CA LYS A 279 7.57 -9.55 -19.95
C LYS A 279 6.73 -9.71 -18.67
N ALA A 280 5.64 -10.45 -18.79
CA ALA A 280 4.89 -10.96 -17.67
C ALA A 280 5.37 -12.38 -17.38
N TYR A 281 5.81 -12.68 -16.16
CA TYR A 281 6.33 -14.01 -15.82
C TYR A 281 5.84 -14.48 -14.46
N ARG A 282 5.89 -15.79 -14.26
CA ARG A 282 5.72 -16.42 -12.95
C ARG A 282 7.07 -16.72 -12.36
N MET A 283 7.16 -16.50 -11.05
CA MET A 283 8.37 -16.80 -10.33
C MET A 283 8.49 -18.32 -10.16
N GLU A 284 9.66 -18.87 -10.44
CA GLU A 284 9.99 -20.27 -10.18
C GLU A 284 10.83 -20.34 -8.90
N SER A 285 10.40 -21.18 -7.95
CA SER A 285 11.15 -21.51 -6.74
C SER A 285 11.13 -23.01 -6.51
N ASN A 286 12.31 -23.63 -6.42
CA ASN A 286 12.46 -25.08 -6.23
C ASN A 286 11.66 -25.95 -7.23
N GLY A 287 11.60 -25.53 -8.50
CA GLY A 287 10.86 -26.25 -9.56
C GLY A 287 9.34 -26.10 -9.49
N SER A 288 8.83 -25.19 -8.65
CA SER A 288 7.40 -24.84 -8.56
C SER A 288 7.18 -23.39 -8.92
N TYR A 289 6.12 -23.12 -9.68
CA TYR A 289 5.77 -21.77 -10.13
C TYR A 289 4.77 -21.10 -9.19
N SER A 290 4.93 -19.80 -8.97
CA SER A 290 3.97 -18.97 -8.25
C SER A 290 2.60 -18.96 -8.94
N SER A 291 1.53 -18.76 -8.17
CA SER A 291 0.19 -18.53 -8.75
C SER A 291 0.07 -17.17 -9.44
N GLU A 292 0.84 -16.19 -8.94
CA GLU A 292 0.81 -14.79 -9.37
C GLU A 292 1.81 -14.54 -10.49
N PHE A 293 1.46 -13.59 -11.35
CA PHE A 293 2.33 -13.04 -12.38
C PHE A 293 2.97 -11.75 -11.88
N TYR A 294 4.20 -11.50 -12.32
CA TYR A 294 4.98 -10.29 -12.11
C TYR A 294 5.37 -9.70 -13.46
N PHE A 295 5.55 -8.40 -13.51
CA PHE A 295 6.13 -7.73 -14.68
C PHE A 295 7.61 -7.43 -14.41
N GLU A 296 8.47 -7.83 -15.34
CA GLU A 296 9.91 -7.61 -15.23
C GLU A 296 10.22 -6.11 -15.18
N GLY A 297 10.98 -5.68 -14.17
CA GLY A 297 11.28 -4.28 -13.89
C GLY A 297 10.19 -3.51 -13.14
N ALA A 298 9.09 -4.16 -12.76
CA ALA A 298 8.00 -3.60 -11.96
C ALA A 298 7.42 -4.65 -11.00
N GLU A 299 8.27 -5.51 -10.44
CA GLU A 299 7.87 -6.69 -9.66
C GLU A 299 7.12 -6.33 -8.37
N PHE A 300 7.45 -5.17 -7.79
CA PHE A 300 6.81 -4.64 -6.58
C PHE A 300 5.65 -3.70 -6.88
N CYS A 301 5.35 -3.47 -8.16
CA CYS A 301 4.21 -2.71 -8.61
C CYS A 301 3.00 -3.65 -8.80
N GLN A 302 1.85 -3.25 -8.26
CA GLN A 302 0.60 -3.93 -8.57
C GLN A 302 0.17 -3.63 -10.02
N TYR A 303 -0.76 -4.43 -10.54
CA TYR A 303 -1.35 -4.25 -11.86
C TYR A 303 -2.86 -4.40 -11.81
N ASN A 304 -3.55 -3.77 -12.78
CA ASN A 304 -4.98 -3.85 -12.90
C ASN A 304 -5.40 -5.28 -13.27
N GLN A 305 -6.07 -5.96 -12.34
CA GLN A 305 -6.43 -7.37 -12.46
C GLN A 305 -7.40 -7.64 -13.62
N GLU A 306 -8.30 -6.71 -13.94
CA GLU A 306 -9.27 -6.87 -15.04
C GLU A 306 -8.59 -6.74 -16.40
N LEU A 307 -7.72 -5.73 -16.54
CA LEU A 307 -6.93 -5.53 -17.76
C LEU A 307 -5.95 -6.68 -17.96
N PHE A 308 -5.28 -7.14 -16.90
CA PHE A 308 -4.39 -8.29 -16.96
C PHE A 308 -5.14 -9.58 -17.33
N ALA A 309 -6.36 -9.79 -16.81
CA ALA A 309 -7.19 -10.94 -17.19
C ALA A 309 -7.54 -10.92 -18.68
N SER A 310 -7.85 -9.75 -19.23
CA SER A 310 -8.14 -9.59 -20.67
C SER A 310 -6.87 -9.82 -21.51
N PHE A 311 -5.75 -9.21 -21.10
CA PHE A 311 -4.43 -9.41 -21.70
C PHE A 311 -4.04 -10.88 -21.78
N ILE A 312 -4.07 -11.60 -20.65
CA ILE A 312 -3.60 -13.00 -20.61
C ILE A 312 -4.52 -13.92 -21.42
N VAL A 313 -5.83 -13.67 -21.42
CA VAL A 313 -6.79 -14.46 -22.22
C VAL A 313 -6.54 -14.27 -23.71
N ASN A 314 -6.35 -13.03 -24.18
CA ASN A 314 -6.04 -12.78 -25.59
C ASN A 314 -4.67 -13.33 -25.99
N CYS A 315 -3.74 -13.47 -25.05
CA CYS A 315 -2.46 -14.15 -25.28
C CYS A 315 -2.54 -15.68 -25.20
N THR A 316 -3.57 -16.31 -24.63
CA THR A 316 -3.60 -17.78 -24.45
C THR A 316 -4.76 -18.48 -25.15
N TYR A 317 -5.79 -17.74 -25.55
CA TYR A 317 -7.00 -18.22 -26.19
C TYR A 317 -7.23 -17.48 -27.52
N VAL A 318 -6.33 -17.70 -28.49
CA VAL A 318 -6.33 -16.95 -29.76
C VAL A 318 -7.37 -17.52 -30.73
N LEU A 319 -8.62 -17.13 -30.51
CA LEU A 319 -9.76 -17.48 -31.36
C LEU A 319 -9.91 -16.50 -32.52
N THR A 320 -9.71 -16.99 -33.74
CA THR A 320 -9.69 -16.14 -34.95
C THR A 320 -11.07 -16.06 -35.61
N TYR A 321 -11.37 -15.01 -36.36
CA TYR A 321 -12.61 -14.94 -37.17
C TYR A 321 -12.58 -15.86 -38.39
N GLY A 322 -11.38 -16.24 -38.83
CA GLY A 322 -11.15 -17.06 -40.00
C GLY A 322 -9.75 -16.83 -40.56
N LYS A 323 -9.52 -17.40 -41.75
CA LYS A 323 -8.27 -17.31 -42.50
C LYS A 323 -8.48 -16.57 -43.81
N VAL A 324 -7.47 -15.83 -44.24
CA VAL A 324 -7.42 -15.24 -45.59
C VAL A 324 -7.14 -16.35 -46.60
N SER A 325 -8.00 -16.47 -47.62
CA SER A 325 -7.81 -17.44 -48.70
C SER A 325 -6.81 -16.93 -49.75
N ASN A 326 -6.03 -17.84 -50.33
CA ASN A 326 -5.12 -17.55 -51.46
C ASN A 326 -4.06 -16.46 -51.18
N VAL A 327 -3.45 -16.50 -50.00
CA VAL A 327 -2.34 -15.60 -49.62
C VAL A 327 -1.18 -15.79 -50.62
N ARG A 328 -0.79 -14.72 -51.32
CA ARG A 328 0.33 -14.74 -52.27
C ARG A 328 1.60 -14.10 -51.72
N ASN A 329 1.45 -13.10 -50.87
CA ASN A 329 2.54 -12.32 -50.29
C ASN A 329 2.18 -11.94 -48.86
N LEU A 330 3.05 -12.25 -47.89
CA LEU A 330 2.84 -11.93 -46.47
C LEU A 330 3.09 -10.44 -46.16
N ALA A 331 3.87 -9.76 -47.00
CA ALA A 331 4.16 -8.33 -46.81
C ALA A 331 2.91 -7.46 -46.95
N ASP A 332 1.92 -7.90 -47.73
CA ASP A 332 0.64 -7.20 -47.92
C ASP A 332 -0.21 -7.11 -46.64
N PHE A 333 0.20 -7.81 -45.58
CA PHE A 333 -0.49 -7.91 -44.30
C PHE A 333 0.39 -7.48 -43.11
N GLY A 334 1.61 -6.98 -43.34
CA GLY A 334 2.58 -6.69 -42.27
C GLY A 334 3.09 -7.96 -41.58
N LEU A 335 3.26 -9.07 -42.31
CA LEU A 335 3.60 -10.39 -41.75
C LEU A 335 4.79 -11.07 -42.47
N ALA A 336 5.57 -10.32 -43.24
CA ALA A 336 6.70 -10.88 -44.01
C ALA A 336 7.91 -11.24 -43.13
N SER A 337 8.11 -10.53 -42.03
CA SER A 337 9.16 -10.80 -41.05
C SER A 337 8.72 -10.34 -39.65
N ASP A 338 9.53 -10.66 -38.64
CA ASP A 338 9.36 -10.11 -37.29
C ASP A 338 9.44 -8.58 -37.27
N GLU A 339 10.29 -8.00 -38.11
CA GLU A 339 10.53 -6.55 -38.20
C GLU A 339 9.35 -5.81 -38.87
N ASP A 340 8.62 -6.50 -39.75
CA ASP A 340 7.44 -5.96 -40.42
C ASP A 340 6.18 -6.07 -39.55
N ALA A 341 6.21 -6.87 -38.48
CA ALA A 341 5.06 -7.07 -37.61
C ALA A 341 4.87 -5.87 -36.67
N ASN A 342 3.62 -5.43 -36.52
CA ASN A 342 3.24 -4.37 -35.58
C ASN A 342 3.43 -4.80 -34.12
N ALA A 343 3.28 -6.09 -33.83
CA ALA A 343 3.66 -6.66 -32.55
C ALA A 343 4.00 -8.15 -32.65
N ILE A 344 4.77 -8.61 -31.68
CA ILE A 344 5.13 -10.01 -31.48
C ILE A 344 4.72 -10.41 -30.07
N ILE A 345 4.01 -11.54 -29.96
CA ILE A 345 3.66 -12.17 -28.69
C ILE A 345 4.37 -13.51 -28.63
N GLU A 346 5.17 -13.71 -27.58
CA GLU A 346 5.84 -14.97 -27.30
C GLU A 346 5.35 -15.53 -25.97
N ILE A 347 4.97 -16.81 -25.96
CA ILE A 347 4.44 -17.49 -24.78
C ILE A 347 5.28 -18.73 -24.53
N TYR A 348 5.75 -18.86 -23.30
CA TYR A 348 6.42 -20.04 -22.79
C TYR A 348 5.52 -20.69 -21.75
N THR A 349 5.28 -21.98 -21.91
CA THR A 349 4.49 -22.77 -20.95
C THR A 349 5.39 -23.46 -19.93
N ILE A 350 4.81 -23.86 -18.80
CA ILE A 350 5.51 -24.60 -17.73
C ILE A 350 6.07 -25.94 -18.23
N ASP A 351 5.41 -26.57 -19.21
CA ASP A 351 5.89 -27.82 -19.84
C ASP A 351 6.94 -27.58 -20.95
N GLY A 352 7.45 -26.34 -21.08
CA GLY A 352 8.55 -25.99 -21.98
C GLY A 352 8.15 -25.80 -23.44
N LYS A 353 6.85 -25.67 -23.75
CA LYS A 353 6.40 -25.34 -25.11
C LYS A 353 6.53 -23.84 -25.37
N TYR A 354 6.81 -23.53 -26.63
CA TYR A 354 6.98 -22.19 -27.13
C TYR A 354 5.95 -21.89 -28.23
N HIS A 355 5.30 -20.74 -28.10
CA HIS A 355 4.34 -20.22 -29.05
C HIS A 355 4.71 -18.80 -29.42
N LYS A 356 4.66 -18.49 -30.73
CA LYS A 356 4.93 -17.14 -31.23
C LYS A 356 3.86 -16.71 -32.23
N ILE A 357 3.33 -15.51 -31.99
CA ILE A 357 2.30 -14.87 -32.81
C ILE A 357 2.89 -13.56 -33.34
N LEU A 358 2.81 -13.37 -34.66
CA LEU A 358 3.07 -12.10 -35.30
C LEU A 358 1.72 -11.42 -35.55
N ILE A 359 1.59 -10.17 -35.13
CA ILE A 359 0.44 -9.31 -35.39
C ILE A 359 0.86 -8.28 -36.42
N GLY A 360 0.19 -8.28 -37.57
CA GLY A 360 0.43 -7.39 -38.69
C GLY A 360 -0.56 -6.22 -38.71
N ASP A 361 -0.92 -5.80 -39.91
CA ASP A 361 -1.70 -4.58 -40.14
C ASP A 361 -3.12 -4.64 -39.57
N GLU A 362 -3.59 -3.48 -39.10
CA GLU A 362 -4.99 -3.27 -38.73
C GLU A 362 -5.87 -3.24 -39.98
N ILE A 363 -7.01 -3.94 -39.92
CA ILE A 363 -8.00 -4.02 -40.98
C ILE A 363 -8.91 -2.80 -40.87
N PRO A 364 -8.85 -1.83 -41.80
CA PRO A 364 -9.53 -0.53 -41.63
C PRO A 364 -11.06 -0.63 -41.50
N ALA A 365 -11.67 -1.69 -42.04
CA ALA A 365 -13.12 -1.87 -42.03
C ALA A 365 -13.67 -2.39 -40.70
N THR A 366 -12.87 -3.13 -39.93
CA THR A 366 -13.31 -3.81 -38.70
C THR A 366 -12.53 -3.41 -37.46
N GLY A 367 -11.37 -2.75 -37.62
CA GLY A 367 -10.41 -2.51 -36.54
C GLY A 367 -9.75 -3.79 -36.00
N GLY A 368 -9.97 -4.94 -36.66
CA GLY A 368 -9.29 -6.19 -36.36
C GLY A 368 -7.88 -6.21 -36.92
N TYR A 369 -7.15 -7.30 -36.72
CA TYR A 369 -5.73 -7.38 -37.10
C TYR A 369 -5.45 -8.63 -37.92
N TYR A 370 -4.56 -8.52 -38.91
CA TYR A 370 -3.97 -9.71 -39.51
C TYR A 370 -2.96 -10.33 -38.55
N ALA A 371 -2.89 -11.66 -38.50
CA ALA A 371 -1.93 -12.34 -37.66
C ALA A 371 -1.42 -13.65 -38.26
N LYS A 372 -0.24 -14.09 -37.84
CA LYS A 372 0.40 -15.33 -38.27
C LYS A 372 0.99 -16.06 -37.08
N TYR A 373 0.77 -17.37 -37.02
CA TYR A 373 1.53 -18.24 -36.14
C TYR A 373 2.88 -18.55 -36.79
N TYR A 374 3.98 -18.37 -36.06
CA TYR A 374 5.33 -18.27 -36.65
C TYR A 374 5.69 -19.42 -37.61
N ASN A 375 5.27 -20.65 -37.32
CA ASN A 375 5.57 -21.85 -38.12
C ASN A 375 4.44 -22.28 -39.08
N LYS A 376 3.40 -21.45 -39.26
CA LYS A 376 2.31 -21.70 -40.23
C LYS A 376 2.29 -20.63 -41.30
N ASP A 377 2.00 -21.02 -42.53
CA ASP A 377 1.89 -20.12 -43.68
C ASP A 377 0.45 -19.59 -43.90
N PHE A 378 -0.33 -19.53 -42.82
CA PHE A 378 -1.70 -19.00 -42.83
C PHE A 378 -1.75 -17.59 -42.25
N VAL A 379 -2.54 -16.74 -42.91
CA VAL A 379 -2.90 -15.41 -42.39
C VAL A 379 -4.28 -15.51 -41.75
N TYR A 380 -4.33 -15.25 -40.45
CA TYR A 380 -5.53 -15.25 -39.62
C TYR A 380 -6.07 -13.84 -39.43
N ILE A 381 -7.34 -13.76 -39.05
CA ILE A 381 -8.01 -12.50 -38.71
C ILE A 381 -8.34 -12.49 -37.21
N LEU A 382 -7.73 -11.58 -36.46
CA LEU A 382 -8.01 -11.29 -35.06
C LEU A 382 -9.04 -10.17 -34.95
N ASP A 383 -9.74 -10.12 -33.82
CA ASP A 383 -10.71 -9.07 -33.54
C ASP A 383 -10.05 -7.79 -32.99
N SER A 384 -10.84 -6.71 -32.89
CA SER A 384 -10.35 -5.40 -32.49
C SER A 384 -9.98 -5.28 -31.00
N SER A 385 -10.30 -6.27 -30.16
CA SER A 385 -9.94 -6.25 -28.74
C SER A 385 -8.43 -6.26 -28.53
N TYR A 386 -7.64 -6.83 -29.44
CA TYR A 386 -6.17 -6.87 -29.34
C TYR A 386 -5.55 -5.48 -29.28
N GLY A 387 -6.10 -4.51 -30.01
CA GLY A 387 -5.65 -3.12 -30.00
C GLY A 387 -5.68 -2.53 -28.60
N ASN A 388 -6.77 -2.79 -27.88
CA ASN A 388 -6.86 -2.42 -26.48
C ASN A 388 -6.07 -3.42 -25.64
N ASP A 389 -6.37 -4.70 -25.59
CA ASP A 389 -5.94 -5.59 -24.51
C ASP A 389 -4.48 -6.05 -24.55
N VAL A 390 -3.83 -6.01 -25.72
CA VAL A 390 -2.47 -6.55 -25.90
C VAL A 390 -1.51 -5.52 -26.50
N LEU A 391 -1.95 -4.72 -27.46
CA LEU A 391 -1.10 -3.75 -28.17
C LEU A 391 -0.91 -2.42 -27.41
N ARG A 392 -1.10 -2.43 -26.08
CA ARG A 392 -0.94 -1.26 -25.19
C ARG A 392 0.46 -1.21 -24.57
N PRO A 393 0.93 -0.04 -24.10
CA PRO A 393 2.14 0.03 -23.30
C PRO A 393 1.93 -0.60 -21.91
N LEU A 394 2.97 -1.19 -21.32
CA LEU A 394 2.90 -1.83 -20.01
C LEU A 394 2.38 -0.88 -18.92
N THR A 395 2.75 0.40 -18.97
CA THR A 395 2.35 1.41 -17.98
C THR A 395 0.84 1.50 -17.77
N THR A 396 0.03 1.17 -18.79
CA THR A 396 -1.44 1.14 -18.70
C THR A 396 -2.02 -0.13 -18.05
N LEU A 397 -1.20 -1.18 -17.89
CA LEU A 397 -1.54 -2.38 -17.12
C LEU A 397 -1.17 -2.24 -15.64
N LEU A 398 -0.15 -1.44 -15.32
CA LEU A 398 0.33 -1.20 -13.95
C LEU A 398 -0.63 -0.29 -13.17
N THR A 399 -0.63 -0.43 -11.84
CA THR A 399 -1.30 0.52 -10.93
C THR A 399 -0.28 1.48 -10.36
N ALA A 400 -0.61 2.76 -10.27
CA ALA A 400 0.29 3.82 -9.82
C ALA A 400 0.47 3.88 -8.29
N ASN A 401 0.58 2.74 -7.63
CA ASN A 401 0.73 2.67 -6.18
C ASN A 401 2.16 3.04 -5.76
N LEU A 402 2.31 3.98 -4.83
CA LEU A 402 3.60 4.38 -4.28
C LEU A 402 3.79 3.79 -2.88
N GLY A 403 4.81 2.94 -2.74
CA GLY A 403 5.26 2.41 -1.45
C GLY A 403 4.31 1.43 -0.76
N TYR A 404 4.50 1.24 0.54
CA TYR A 404 3.64 0.38 1.35
C TYR A 404 2.38 1.12 1.78
N ILE A 405 1.23 0.67 1.28
CA ILE A 405 -0.07 1.29 1.51
C ILE A 405 -0.70 0.76 2.80
N ILE A 406 -1.06 1.67 3.71
CA ILE A 406 -1.81 1.29 4.92
C ILE A 406 -3.25 0.94 4.58
N SER A 407 -3.87 0.05 5.37
CA SER A 407 -5.18 -0.52 5.06
C SER A 407 -6.36 0.26 5.63
N SER A 408 -6.14 1.05 6.68
CA SER A 408 -7.17 1.83 7.36
C SER A 408 -6.62 3.12 7.98
N THR A 409 -7.48 4.11 8.21
CA THR A 409 -7.10 5.34 8.92
C THR A 409 -6.61 5.06 10.34
N ASN A 410 -6.99 3.95 10.98
CA ASN A 410 -6.45 3.59 12.30
C ASN A 410 -4.99 3.14 12.23
N ASP A 411 -4.51 2.71 11.07
CA ASP A 411 -3.12 2.26 10.92
C ASP A 411 -2.14 3.44 10.98
N THR A 412 -2.62 4.68 10.81
CA THR A 412 -1.79 5.88 10.97
C THR A 412 -1.21 5.97 12.38
N TYR A 413 -1.89 5.42 13.40
CA TYR A 413 -1.38 5.31 14.77
C TYR A 413 -0.16 4.39 14.92
N SER A 414 0.23 3.66 13.87
CA SER A 414 1.45 2.82 13.84
C SER A 414 2.58 3.47 13.03
N VAL A 415 2.35 4.65 12.45
CA VAL A 415 3.44 5.45 11.87
C VAL A 415 4.18 6.11 13.02
N SER A 416 5.51 6.00 13.11
CA SER A 416 6.26 6.52 14.26
C SER A 416 7.01 7.81 13.98
N GLU A 417 7.50 7.97 12.76
CA GLU A 417 8.36 9.07 12.33
C GLU A 417 7.90 9.54 10.95
N VAL A 418 7.79 10.86 10.78
CA VAL A 418 7.47 11.51 9.51
C VAL A 418 8.41 12.69 9.34
N TYR A 419 9.11 12.72 8.21
CA TYR A 419 9.95 13.85 7.83
C TYR A 419 9.47 14.38 6.47
N ILE A 420 9.37 15.69 6.34
CA ILE A 420 9.07 16.34 5.05
C ILE A 420 10.16 17.38 4.82
N ASN A 421 11.07 17.06 3.92
CA ASN A 421 12.12 17.96 3.47
C ASN A 421 11.63 18.80 2.30
N TYR A 422 11.91 20.10 2.36
CA TYR A 422 11.60 21.07 1.31
C TYR A 422 12.91 21.61 0.75
N LYS A 423 13.15 21.40 -0.55
CA LYS A 423 14.41 21.70 -1.25
C LYS A 423 15.02 23.09 -0.99
N ASN A 424 14.19 24.10 -0.72
CA ASN A 424 14.62 25.49 -0.56
C ASN A 424 14.07 26.14 0.72
N SER A 425 13.90 25.37 1.79
CA SER A 425 13.33 25.88 3.02
C SER A 425 14.09 25.45 4.25
N ASP A 426 14.41 26.38 5.14
CA ASP A 426 14.87 26.09 6.52
C ASP A 426 13.72 25.57 7.40
N THR A 427 12.66 25.05 6.78
CA THR A 427 11.38 24.73 7.44
C THR A 427 11.04 23.24 7.30
N ASP A 428 12.05 22.39 7.26
CA ASP A 428 11.86 20.95 7.27
C ASP A 428 11.01 20.53 8.45
N ILE A 429 10.06 19.64 8.17
CA ILE A 429 9.11 19.19 9.17
C ILE A 429 9.61 17.86 9.72
N TYR A 430 9.71 17.79 11.05
CA TYR A 430 9.93 16.52 11.74
C TYR A 430 8.82 16.27 12.74
N ILE A 431 8.13 15.15 12.56
CA ILE A 431 7.02 14.71 13.39
C ILE A 431 7.31 13.31 13.89
N THR A 432 7.08 13.07 15.16
CA THR A 432 7.20 11.74 15.78
C THR A 432 6.04 11.52 16.73
N GLN A 433 5.77 10.27 17.06
CA GLN A 433 4.86 9.97 18.16
C GLN A 433 5.42 10.47 19.50
N LYS A 434 4.51 10.91 20.36
CA LYS A 434 4.73 11.27 21.75
C LYS A 434 4.87 9.99 22.56
N GLN A 435 6.00 9.86 23.26
CA GLN A 435 6.23 8.80 24.22
C GLN A 435 6.40 9.45 25.59
N ASP A 436 5.29 9.68 26.29
CA ASP A 436 5.32 10.34 27.59
C ASP A 436 6.09 9.57 28.64
N LEU A 437 6.12 8.24 28.50
CA LEU A 437 6.58 7.36 29.55
C LEU A 437 7.46 6.24 29.00
N VAL A 438 8.64 6.10 29.61
CA VAL A 438 9.52 4.94 29.47
C VAL A 438 9.70 4.32 30.84
N LEU A 439 9.31 3.05 30.97
CA LEU A 439 9.36 2.28 32.21
C LEU A 439 10.47 1.25 32.15
N SER A 440 11.14 1.02 33.28
CA SER A 440 12.01 -0.14 33.41
C SER A 440 11.18 -1.44 33.36
N PRO A 441 11.71 -2.52 32.75
CA PRO A 441 10.96 -3.76 32.55
C PRO A 441 10.68 -4.53 33.85
N ASN A 442 11.30 -4.13 34.97
CA ASN A 442 11.15 -4.77 36.27
C ASN A 442 9.94 -4.26 37.08
N ILE A 443 9.12 -3.33 36.58
CA ILE A 443 7.96 -2.82 37.33
C ILE A 443 6.77 -3.78 37.21
N THR A 444 6.22 -4.19 38.35
CA THR A 444 5.00 -5.01 38.43
C THR A 444 3.91 -4.29 39.20
N CYS A 445 2.70 -4.23 38.63
CA CYS A 445 1.53 -3.65 39.29
C CYS A 445 0.84 -4.66 40.20
N TYR A 446 0.12 -4.19 41.21
CA TYR A 446 -0.63 -5.02 42.17
C TYR A 446 -1.69 -5.90 41.50
N SER A 447 -2.40 -5.38 40.49
CA SER A 447 -3.42 -6.13 39.74
C SER A 447 -3.39 -5.78 38.26
N SER A 448 -4.02 -6.62 37.43
CA SER A 448 -4.20 -6.36 35.99
C SER A 448 -5.14 -5.19 35.68
N SER A 449 -5.86 -4.67 36.68
CA SER A 449 -6.73 -3.50 36.52
C SER A 449 -6.00 -2.16 36.72
N GLN A 450 -4.75 -2.19 37.18
CA GLN A 450 -3.92 -1.01 37.38
C GLN A 450 -2.84 -0.93 36.29
N THR A 451 -2.45 0.29 35.92
CA THR A 451 -1.35 0.55 34.98
C THR A 451 -0.48 1.68 35.51
N VAL A 452 0.84 1.62 35.33
CA VAL A 452 1.73 2.72 35.77
C VAL A 452 1.41 4.01 35.02
N THR A 453 0.94 3.91 33.78
CA THR A 453 0.56 5.04 32.93
C THR A 453 -0.57 5.89 33.54
N SER A 454 -1.48 5.31 34.33
CA SER A 454 -2.56 6.08 34.99
C SER A 454 -2.04 7.08 36.02
N LEU A 455 -0.86 6.84 36.61
CA LEU A 455 -0.20 7.78 37.55
C LEU A 455 0.15 9.11 36.89
N LEU A 456 0.33 9.10 35.57
CA LEU A 456 0.63 10.28 34.76
C LEU A 456 -0.60 10.82 34.06
N ASN A 457 -1.51 9.97 33.57
CA ASN A 457 -2.59 10.44 32.70
C ASN A 457 -3.91 10.70 33.43
N ASP A 458 -4.20 10.04 34.55
CA ASP A 458 -5.52 10.19 35.18
C ASP A 458 -5.50 11.24 36.32
N LYS A 459 -4.32 11.49 36.92
CA LYS A 459 -4.02 12.51 37.94
C LYS A 459 -5.18 12.81 38.90
N THR A 460 -5.69 11.78 39.57
CA THR A 460 -6.86 11.87 40.45
C THR A 460 -6.71 12.82 41.64
N ARG A 461 -5.48 13.32 41.91
CA ARG A 461 -5.12 14.38 42.88
C ARG A 461 -5.98 14.36 44.15
N LEU A 462 -5.79 13.33 44.99
CA LEU A 462 -6.66 13.07 46.14
C LEU A 462 -6.69 14.24 47.13
N THR A 463 -7.89 14.76 47.45
CA THR A 463 -8.11 15.73 48.53
C THR A 463 -8.87 15.07 49.69
N GLY A 464 -8.18 14.62 50.75
CA GLY A 464 -8.82 14.09 51.96
C GLY A 464 -8.21 12.79 52.49
N ASP A 465 -8.99 12.05 53.29
CA ASP A 465 -8.61 10.74 53.82
C ASP A 465 -8.55 9.68 52.70
N TYR A 466 -7.59 8.76 52.77
CA TYR A 466 -7.47 7.70 51.78
C TYR A 466 -8.51 6.59 52.00
N ILE A 467 -9.09 6.13 50.89
CA ILE A 467 -9.96 4.96 50.85
C ILE A 467 -9.11 3.69 50.67
N ASP A 468 -9.71 2.50 50.82
CA ASP A 468 -9.01 1.23 50.55
C ASP A 468 -8.45 1.19 49.13
N TRP A 469 -7.12 1.27 49.03
CA TRP A 469 -6.41 1.37 47.76
C TRP A 469 -6.50 0.09 46.93
N THR A 470 -6.74 -1.06 47.55
CA THR A 470 -6.84 -2.35 46.84
C THR A 470 -8.14 -2.46 46.04
N SER A 471 -9.18 -1.76 46.50
CA SER A 471 -10.50 -1.70 45.87
C SER A 471 -10.67 -0.50 44.93
N ALA A 472 -9.76 0.48 44.99
CA ALA A 472 -9.82 1.75 44.27
C ALA A 472 -8.80 1.83 43.11
N ALA A 473 -8.84 0.86 42.18
CA ALA A 473 -7.87 0.71 41.10
C ALA A 473 -7.75 1.91 40.14
N LYS A 474 -8.74 2.82 40.11
CA LYS A 474 -8.70 4.07 39.32
C LYS A 474 -8.02 5.24 40.03
N VAL A 475 -7.85 5.14 41.35
CA VAL A 475 -7.32 6.24 42.19
C VAL A 475 -5.87 5.97 42.58
N PHE A 476 -5.53 4.71 42.84
CA PHE A 476 -4.21 4.31 43.30
C PHE A 476 -3.61 3.22 42.42
N THR A 477 -2.29 3.27 42.26
CA THR A 477 -1.49 2.25 41.58
C THR A 477 -0.39 1.76 42.51
N GLY A 478 -0.44 0.46 42.84
CA GLY A 478 0.59 -0.20 43.65
C GLY A 478 1.64 -0.84 42.75
N ILE A 479 2.91 -0.44 42.91
CA ILE A 479 4.04 -0.97 42.13
C ILE A 479 5.10 -1.62 43.01
N LYS A 480 5.78 -2.64 42.47
CA LYS A 480 6.97 -3.25 43.08
C LYS A 480 7.93 -3.79 42.01
N PRO A 481 9.23 -3.94 42.30
CA PRO A 481 10.18 -4.53 41.37
C PRO A 481 10.04 -6.06 41.33
N SER A 482 10.20 -6.65 40.15
CA SER A 482 10.24 -8.11 39.96
C SER A 482 11.60 -8.72 40.34
N ASP A 483 12.66 -7.91 40.34
CA ASP A 483 14.05 -8.34 40.53
C ASP A 483 14.72 -7.71 41.76
N GLY A 484 13.98 -6.94 42.55
CA GLY A 484 14.48 -6.22 43.73
C GLY A 484 15.38 -5.02 43.43
N LYS A 485 15.59 -4.66 42.15
CA LYS A 485 16.35 -3.47 41.76
C LYS A 485 15.46 -2.22 41.76
N ASP A 486 16.08 -1.07 41.57
CA ASP A 486 15.36 0.20 41.44
C ASP A 486 14.38 0.16 40.25
N MET A 487 13.21 0.76 40.45
CA MET A 487 12.21 0.99 39.40
C MET A 487 12.45 2.36 38.78
N VAL A 488 12.50 2.43 37.45
CA VAL A 488 12.77 3.66 36.71
C VAL A 488 11.52 4.08 35.94
N ILE A 489 11.09 5.32 36.17
CA ILE A 489 9.98 5.98 35.49
C ILE A 489 10.54 7.22 34.81
N GLN A 490 10.72 7.18 33.50
CA GLN A 490 11.19 8.31 32.72
C GLN A 490 10.01 8.98 32.02
N MET A 491 9.91 10.29 32.20
CA MET A 491 8.83 11.13 31.72
C MET A 491 9.36 12.13 30.69
N GLN A 492 8.80 12.16 29.49
CA GLN A 492 9.07 13.23 28.52
C GLN A 492 8.19 14.44 28.83
N LEU A 493 8.81 15.61 28.97
CA LEU A 493 8.08 16.83 29.34
C LEU A 493 7.46 17.48 28.10
N THR A 494 6.19 17.88 28.20
CA THR A 494 5.54 18.75 27.22
C THR A 494 6.00 20.19 27.42
N ASN A 495 6.02 20.65 28.67
CA ASN A 495 6.43 22.00 29.04
C ASN A 495 7.70 21.99 29.89
N TYR A 496 8.56 23.00 29.67
CA TYR A 496 9.75 23.26 30.47
C TYR A 496 9.61 24.62 31.18
N ALA A 497 10.41 24.83 32.23
CA ALA A 497 10.39 26.07 32.98
C ALA A 497 11.16 27.14 32.18
N TYR A 498 10.46 28.16 31.72
CA TYR A 498 10.99 29.23 30.87
C TYR A 498 11.07 30.57 31.62
N LYS A 499 10.25 30.76 32.65
CA LYS A 499 10.14 32.03 33.39
C LYS A 499 10.97 32.05 34.65
N THR A 500 10.89 30.99 35.46
CA THR A 500 11.47 30.96 36.80
C THR A 500 12.55 29.91 36.98
N ASN A 501 12.73 29.02 36.00
CA ASN A 501 13.62 27.85 36.06
C ASN A 501 13.28 26.88 37.21
N GLN A 502 12.08 27.00 37.80
CA GLN A 502 11.62 26.16 38.91
C GLN A 502 10.90 24.93 38.39
N TYR A 503 11.31 23.79 38.90
CA TYR A 503 10.68 22.50 38.66
C TYR A 503 10.28 21.85 39.98
N SER A 504 9.25 21.02 39.94
CA SER A 504 8.97 20.11 41.05
C SER A 504 8.38 18.79 40.58
N VAL A 505 8.63 17.70 41.31
CA VAL A 505 7.96 16.42 41.11
C VAL A 505 7.10 16.16 42.35
N LYS A 506 5.79 16.06 42.16
CA LYS A 506 4.83 15.71 43.21
C LYS A 506 4.36 14.29 43.06
N PHE A 507 4.17 13.63 44.19
CA PHE A 507 3.62 12.28 44.25
C PHE A 507 3.01 12.05 45.63
N GLY A 508 1.85 11.42 45.71
CA GLY A 508 1.27 10.95 46.96
C GLY A 508 1.60 9.50 47.22
N LEU A 509 1.73 9.16 48.51
CA LEU A 509 2.04 7.82 48.97
C LEU A 509 0.99 7.36 49.98
N VAL A 510 0.55 6.11 49.83
CA VAL A 510 -0.27 5.41 50.83
C VAL A 510 0.63 4.54 51.70
N ARG A 511 0.43 4.60 53.01
CA ARG A 511 1.04 3.68 53.98
C ARG A 511 -0.08 2.94 54.71
N ASP A 512 -0.19 1.64 54.47
CA ASP A 512 -1.19 0.78 55.10
C ASP A 512 -0.67 -0.66 55.20
N SER A 513 -0.30 -1.06 56.42
CA SER A 513 0.30 -2.36 56.67
C SER A 513 -0.69 -3.50 56.49
N SER A 514 -1.99 -3.22 56.68
CA SER A 514 -3.04 -4.24 56.59
C SER A 514 -3.31 -4.67 55.15
N THR A 515 -3.00 -3.80 54.19
CA THR A 515 -3.19 -4.02 52.75
C THR A 515 -1.85 -4.13 52.00
N SER A 516 -0.72 -4.19 52.70
CA SER A 516 0.63 -4.30 52.13
C SER A 516 1.10 -3.07 51.32
N ALA A 517 0.58 -1.87 51.64
CA ALA A 517 1.13 -0.60 51.15
C ALA A 517 2.28 -0.13 52.04
N ALA A 518 3.48 -0.08 51.46
CA ALA A 518 4.73 0.27 52.12
C ALA A 518 5.36 1.53 51.50
N LEU A 519 6.08 2.29 52.31
CA LEU A 519 6.81 3.47 51.83
C LEU A 519 8.05 3.01 51.05
N PRO A 520 8.44 3.75 49.99
CA PRO A 520 9.68 3.48 49.29
C PRO A 520 10.89 3.79 50.19
N LEU A 521 12.01 3.12 49.94
CA LEU A 521 13.29 3.42 50.60
C LEU A 521 13.88 4.74 50.11
N SER A 522 13.72 5.03 48.81
CA SER A 522 14.04 6.34 48.26
C SER A 522 13.27 6.64 46.99
N VAL A 523 13.06 7.94 46.73
CA VAL A 523 12.62 8.47 45.44
C VAL A 523 13.63 9.53 45.03
N LYS A 524 14.22 9.38 43.85
CA LYS A 524 15.24 10.28 43.29
C LYS A 524 14.81 10.79 41.93
N VAL A 525 15.14 12.04 41.63
CA VAL A 525 14.79 12.73 40.39
C VAL A 525 16.09 13.10 39.67
N PHE A 526 16.16 12.74 38.40
CA PHE A 526 17.27 13.00 37.51
C PHE A 526 16.81 13.77 36.28
N VAL A 527 17.66 14.66 35.77
CA VAL A 527 17.44 15.36 34.50
C VAL A 527 18.46 14.88 33.47
N TYR A 528 18.05 14.77 32.22
CA TYR A 528 18.96 14.43 31.12
C TYR A 528 19.74 15.67 30.69
N ILE A 529 21.07 15.57 30.67
CA ILE A 529 21.96 16.58 30.11
C ILE A 529 22.45 16.07 28.76
N PRO A 530 22.05 16.71 27.63
CA PRO A 530 22.62 16.35 26.33
C PRO A 530 24.13 16.60 26.33
N PRO A 531 24.91 15.85 25.53
CA PRO A 531 26.34 16.08 25.39
C PRO A 531 26.60 17.54 24.99
N VAL A 532 27.64 18.14 25.55
CA VAL A 532 28.06 19.50 25.17
C VAL A 532 28.73 19.38 23.81
N GLU A 533 28.16 19.99 22.77
CA GLU A 533 28.91 20.20 21.52
C GLU A 533 30.08 21.14 21.85
N GLU A 534 31.31 20.64 21.75
CA GLU A 534 32.48 21.51 21.82
C GLU A 534 32.44 22.45 20.62
N THR A 535 32.04 23.69 20.84
CA THR A 535 32.33 24.78 19.91
C THR A 535 33.83 25.07 19.99
N GLY A 536 34.63 24.44 19.14
CA GLY A 536 36.04 24.78 18.91
C GLY A 536 36.24 24.87 17.40
N ASP A 537 36.32 26.06 16.81
CA ASP A 537 37.53 26.89 16.77
C ASP A 537 38.77 26.03 16.45
N GLU A 538 39.18 26.12 15.19
CA GLU A 538 40.27 25.36 14.59
C GLU A 538 41.60 25.66 15.30
N SER A 539 42.05 24.77 16.18
CA SER A 539 43.48 24.66 16.42
C SER A 539 43.88 23.20 16.68
N SER A 540 44.64 22.67 15.72
CA SER A 540 45.22 21.35 15.67
C SER A 540 46.12 21.05 16.87
N ASP A 541 45.80 19.98 17.61
CA ASP A 541 46.82 19.05 18.11
C ASP A 541 46.15 17.69 18.39
N GLU A 542 46.55 16.69 17.61
CA GLU A 542 46.10 15.31 17.72
C GLU A 542 46.62 14.67 19.01
N SER A 543 45.70 14.41 19.96
CA SER A 543 45.89 13.31 20.91
C SER A 543 44.56 12.58 21.09
N SER A 544 44.53 11.36 20.56
CA SER A 544 43.44 10.40 20.64
C SER A 544 43.14 10.02 22.11
N GLY A 545 42.13 10.67 22.69
CA GLY A 545 41.43 10.22 23.88
C GLY A 545 39.97 10.00 23.50
N SER A 546 39.50 8.76 23.66
CA SER A 546 38.09 8.37 23.49
C SER A 546 37.19 9.30 24.32
N SER A 547 36.45 10.17 23.63
CA SER A 547 35.40 11.02 24.18
C SER A 547 34.07 10.32 23.91
N SER A 548 33.48 9.71 24.94
CA SER A 548 32.15 9.10 24.84
C SER A 548 31.09 10.20 24.80
N SER A 549 30.50 10.42 23.63
CA SER A 549 29.48 11.44 23.33
C SER A 549 28.07 11.08 23.80
N THR A 550 27.92 10.36 24.92
CA THR A 550 26.60 10.00 25.45
C THR A 550 26.19 10.96 26.56
N GLY A 551 25.01 11.59 26.41
CA GLY A 551 24.45 12.50 27.42
C GLY A 551 24.24 11.82 28.77
N THR A 552 24.33 12.60 29.86
CA THR A 552 24.38 12.06 31.24
C THR A 552 23.14 12.45 32.03
N TYR A 553 22.62 11.53 32.85
CA TYR A 553 21.58 11.85 33.83
C TYR A 553 22.19 12.38 35.12
N VAL A 554 21.73 13.54 35.59
CA VAL A 554 22.21 14.17 36.83
C VAL A 554 21.09 14.21 37.88
N GLU A 555 21.39 13.76 39.09
CA GLU A 555 20.46 13.83 40.23
C GLU A 555 20.23 15.29 40.63
N VAL A 556 18.97 15.72 40.67
CA VAL A 556 18.59 17.10 41.00
C VAL A 556 17.78 17.22 42.29
N ALA A 557 17.13 16.13 42.71
CA ALA A 557 16.39 16.07 43.97
C ALA A 557 16.22 14.62 44.44
N SER A 558 16.14 14.40 45.75
CA SER A 558 15.87 13.08 46.32
C SER A 558 15.23 13.15 47.70
N VAL A 559 14.54 12.07 48.07
CA VAL A 559 14.02 11.83 49.42
C VAL A 559 14.20 10.36 49.77
N SER A 560 14.70 10.08 50.97
CA SER A 560 14.92 8.72 51.48
C SER A 560 14.36 8.52 52.90
N ALA A 561 13.70 9.53 53.45
CA ALA A 561 13.10 9.50 54.77
C ALA A 561 11.65 9.99 54.68
N PHE A 562 10.71 9.05 54.70
CA PHE A 562 9.27 9.31 54.63
C PHE A 562 8.66 9.29 56.02
N ASP A 563 8.26 10.47 56.52
CA ASP A 563 7.59 10.62 57.81
C ASP A 563 6.07 10.51 57.64
N GLN A 564 5.57 9.29 57.80
CA GLN A 564 4.17 8.93 57.59
C GLN A 564 3.76 7.71 58.44
N GLY A 565 2.67 7.85 59.20
CA GLY A 565 2.13 6.82 60.08
C GLY A 565 1.38 5.70 59.32
N ASP A 566 1.10 4.59 60.00
CA ASP A 566 0.26 3.53 59.41
C ASP A 566 -1.18 4.01 59.21
N LYS A 567 -1.83 3.52 58.15
CA LYS A 567 -3.16 3.95 57.70
C LYS A 567 -3.24 5.44 57.40
N SER A 568 -2.35 5.91 56.53
CA SER A 568 -2.36 7.31 56.12
C SER A 568 -1.95 7.50 54.67
N TYR A 569 -2.29 8.67 54.15
CA TYR A 569 -1.86 9.19 52.87
C TYR A 569 -1.14 10.53 53.08
N LYS A 570 -0.11 10.79 52.28
CA LYS A 570 0.62 12.05 52.29
C LYS A 570 1.20 12.35 50.92
N GLN A 571 1.06 13.60 50.50
CA GLN A 571 1.69 14.12 49.29
C GLN A 571 3.09 14.64 49.59
N TYR A 572 4.03 14.31 48.71
CA TYR A 572 5.42 14.76 48.74
C TYR A 572 5.68 15.63 47.50
N SER A 573 6.58 16.61 47.64
CA SER A 573 7.01 17.49 46.56
C SER A 573 8.52 17.67 46.63
N LEU A 574 9.20 17.32 45.54
CA LEU A 574 10.65 17.50 45.37
C LEU A 574 10.86 18.67 44.41
N SER A 575 11.26 19.83 44.94
CA SER A 575 11.48 21.04 44.14
C SER A 575 12.96 21.26 43.85
N PHE A 576 13.29 21.71 42.64
CA PHE A 576 14.66 22.01 42.21
C PHE A 576 14.67 23.14 41.17
N ASN A 577 15.84 23.76 40.98
CA ASN A 577 16.06 24.78 39.95
C ASN A 577 16.97 24.24 38.85
N TYR A 578 16.64 24.54 37.60
CA TYR A 578 17.47 24.14 36.47
C TYR A 578 17.35 25.14 35.31
N GLU A 579 18.47 25.76 34.91
CA GLU A 579 18.46 26.91 33.99
C GLU A 579 18.27 26.53 32.52
N LYS A 580 18.55 25.28 32.15
CA LYS A 580 18.44 24.82 30.76
C LYS A 580 17.08 24.18 30.51
N GLN A 581 16.69 24.15 29.23
CA GLN A 581 15.51 23.41 28.79
C GLN A 581 15.60 21.93 29.19
N ILE A 582 14.61 21.44 29.93
CA ILE A 582 14.49 20.03 30.29
C ILE A 582 13.51 19.36 29.34
N LYS A 583 13.99 18.41 28.53
CA LYS A 583 13.16 17.59 27.65
C LYS A 583 12.57 16.36 28.34
N ALA A 584 13.26 15.81 29.34
CA ALA A 584 12.82 14.64 30.08
C ALA A 584 13.34 14.61 31.52
N ILE A 585 12.54 14.00 32.41
CA ILE A 585 12.89 13.72 33.81
C ILE A 585 12.86 12.22 34.03
N LYS A 586 13.83 11.69 34.78
CA LYS A 586 13.88 10.29 35.20
C LYS A 586 13.69 10.20 36.71
N ILE A 587 12.68 9.44 37.14
CA ILE A 587 12.40 9.15 38.54
C ILE A 587 12.87 7.73 38.84
N VAL A 588 13.65 7.58 39.89
CA VAL A 588 14.16 6.29 40.37
C VAL A 588 13.54 6.02 41.74
N VAL A 589 12.79 4.92 41.84
CA VAL A 589 12.11 4.49 43.07
C VAL A 589 12.77 3.22 43.58
N THR A 590 13.38 3.32 44.77
CA THR A 590 13.89 2.16 45.49
C THR A 590 12.78 1.61 46.38
N ALA A 591 12.25 0.44 46.03
CA ALA A 591 11.17 -0.21 46.79
C ALA A 591 11.69 -0.93 48.04
N PRO A 592 10.84 -1.14 49.06
CA PRO A 592 11.15 -2.02 50.18
C PRO A 592 11.15 -3.51 49.75
N THR A 593 11.72 -4.37 50.58
CA THR A 593 11.80 -5.83 50.31
C THR A 593 10.43 -6.50 50.23
N GLU A 594 9.44 -6.00 50.96
CA GLU A 594 8.08 -6.53 51.00
C GLU A 594 7.05 -5.41 50.82
N GLY A 595 5.90 -5.76 50.23
CA GLY A 595 4.78 -4.84 49.97
C GLY A 595 4.85 -4.16 48.61
N TYR A 596 3.93 -3.22 48.40
CA TYR A 596 3.82 -2.39 47.21
C TYR A 596 4.06 -0.93 47.59
N VAL A 597 4.76 -0.19 46.74
CA VAL A 597 4.79 1.28 46.80
C VAL A 597 3.54 1.78 46.09
N VAL A 598 2.64 2.41 46.84
CA VAL A 598 1.32 2.80 46.34
C VAL A 598 1.26 4.30 46.12
N PHE A 599 1.11 4.69 44.86
CA PHE A 599 1.02 6.07 44.40
C PHE A 599 -0.41 6.43 44.01
N ASP A 600 -0.80 7.69 44.15
CA ASP A 600 -2.01 8.28 43.54
C ASP A 600 -1.70 9.03 42.23
N GLU A 601 -0.57 9.74 42.21
CA GLU A 601 -0.05 10.49 41.08
C GLU A 601 1.48 10.48 41.09
N ILE A 602 2.06 10.74 39.93
CA ILE A 602 3.44 11.21 39.79
C ILE A 602 3.40 12.34 38.77
N THR A 603 3.49 13.59 39.24
CA THR A 603 3.28 14.77 38.39
C THR A 603 4.51 15.68 38.42
N ALA A 604 5.12 15.90 37.27
CA ALA A 604 6.15 16.92 37.10
C ALA A 604 5.52 18.29 36.84
N TYR A 605 6.08 19.33 37.45
CA TYR A 605 5.68 20.71 37.28
C TYR A 605 6.87 21.55 36.80
N ALA A 606 6.60 22.51 35.92
CA ALA A 606 7.52 23.51 35.39
C ALA A 606 6.88 24.90 35.56
N ASP A 607 7.57 25.84 36.20
CA ASP A 607 7.03 27.17 36.57
C ASP A 607 5.66 27.09 37.28
N GLY A 608 5.48 26.05 38.12
CA GLY A 608 4.24 25.80 38.86
C GLY A 608 3.08 25.23 38.02
N LYS A 609 3.27 25.03 36.71
CA LYS A 609 2.29 24.40 35.81
C LYS A 609 2.65 22.94 35.56
N ASP A 610 1.64 22.13 35.27
CA ASP A 610 1.83 20.72 34.90
C ASP A 610 2.71 20.60 33.64
N ALA A 611 3.81 19.86 33.76
CA ALA A 611 4.79 19.70 32.69
C ALA A 611 4.33 18.67 31.63
N ILE A 612 3.31 17.86 31.91
CA ILE A 612 2.74 16.86 30.99
C ILE A 612 1.22 16.95 31.08
N PRO A 613 0.59 18.05 30.62
CA PRO A 613 -0.86 18.20 30.71
C PRO A 613 -1.57 17.09 29.90
N ASN A 614 -2.75 16.69 30.37
CA ASN A 614 -3.63 15.82 29.60
C ASN A 614 -4.19 16.59 28.41
N GLU A 615 -3.79 16.19 27.20
CA GLU A 615 -4.21 16.84 25.96
C GLU A 615 -5.02 15.89 25.05
N SER A 616 -5.52 16.43 23.94
CA SER A 616 -6.51 15.78 23.07
C SER A 616 -5.99 14.54 22.30
N VAL A 617 -6.87 13.85 21.54
CA VAL A 617 -6.55 12.62 20.76
C VAL A 617 -5.36 12.82 19.81
N THR A 618 -5.11 14.05 19.36
CA THR A 618 -3.98 14.39 18.45
C THR A 618 -2.71 14.74 19.18
N GLY A 619 -2.78 14.88 20.51
CA GLY A 619 -1.64 15.06 21.39
C GLY A 619 -0.69 13.86 21.43
N ILE A 620 -0.97 12.76 20.71
CA ILE A 620 -0.03 11.63 20.56
C ILE A 620 1.08 11.89 19.54
N TRP A 621 1.03 13.00 18.79
CA TRP A 621 2.05 13.38 17.81
C TRP A 621 2.71 14.68 18.25
N LYS A 622 4.03 14.77 18.03
CA LYS A 622 4.82 15.96 18.35
C LYS A 622 5.62 16.42 17.14
N ILE A 623 5.54 17.71 16.85
CA ILE A 623 6.32 18.42 15.84
C ILE A 623 7.55 18.99 16.54
N LEU A 624 8.72 18.54 16.11
CA LEU A 624 10.02 18.94 16.66
C LEU A 624 10.76 19.94 15.77
N SER A 625 10.38 20.03 14.50
CA SER A 625 10.94 20.96 13.54
C SER A 625 9.83 21.47 12.60
N PRO A 626 9.88 22.75 12.19
CA PRO A 626 10.92 23.73 12.53
C PRO A 626 10.74 24.38 13.93
N GLU A 627 11.85 24.61 14.64
CA GLU A 627 11.86 25.03 16.05
C GLU A 627 11.17 26.38 16.30
N ASN A 628 11.19 27.29 15.32
CA ASN A 628 10.54 28.60 15.40
C ASN A 628 9.00 28.52 15.49
N TYR A 629 8.40 27.35 15.34
CA TYR A 629 6.97 27.14 15.56
C TYR A 629 6.66 26.56 16.95
N ILE A 630 7.69 26.23 17.74
CA ILE A 630 7.54 25.75 19.11
C ILE A 630 7.49 26.97 20.04
N GLN A 631 6.43 27.07 20.84
CA GLN A 631 6.27 28.19 21.76
C GLN A 631 7.32 28.15 22.88
N PRO A 632 7.80 29.32 23.36
CA PRO A 632 8.60 29.38 24.58
C PRO A 632 7.91 28.65 25.74
N GLY A 633 8.68 27.88 26.51
CA GLY A 633 8.13 27.02 27.57
C GLY A 633 7.56 25.67 27.10
N SER A 634 7.51 25.37 25.80
CA SER A 634 7.11 24.05 25.28
C SER A 634 8.27 23.33 24.59
N ASN A 635 8.33 22.00 24.71
CA ASN A 635 9.37 21.18 24.08
C ASN A 635 9.04 20.76 22.64
N TYR A 636 7.77 20.89 22.24
CA TYR A 636 7.28 20.55 20.90
C TYR A 636 5.95 21.25 20.63
N ALA A 637 5.58 21.33 19.35
CA ALA A 637 4.23 21.70 18.93
C ALA A 637 3.40 20.43 18.63
N VAL A 638 2.09 20.55 18.61
CA VAL A 638 1.17 19.46 18.23
C VAL A 638 0.71 19.72 16.79
N PRO A 639 0.48 18.69 15.95
CA PRO A 639 -0.10 18.89 14.62
C PRO A 639 -1.59 19.21 14.65
N ASP A 640 -2.07 19.94 13.63
CA ASP A 640 -3.50 20.19 13.45
C ASP A 640 -4.24 18.86 13.21
N PRO A 641 -5.25 18.52 14.02
CA PRO A 641 -5.91 17.23 13.95
C PRO A 641 -6.43 16.82 12.58
N SER A 642 -7.09 17.77 11.90
CA SER A 642 -7.81 17.49 10.67
C SER A 642 -6.85 17.44 9.49
N SER A 643 -5.92 18.40 9.44
CA SER A 643 -4.95 18.54 8.36
C SER A 643 -3.92 17.41 8.43
N PHE A 644 -3.37 17.14 9.62
CA PHE A 644 -2.34 16.12 9.76
C PHE A 644 -2.86 14.71 9.54
N ALA A 645 -4.04 14.35 10.07
CA ALA A 645 -4.62 13.03 9.82
C ALA A 645 -4.87 12.80 8.33
N ASN A 646 -5.42 13.80 7.62
CA ASN A 646 -5.65 13.72 6.17
C ASN A 646 -4.34 13.65 5.39
N THR A 647 -3.31 14.41 5.78
CA THR A 647 -2.00 14.39 5.13
C THR A 647 -1.30 13.06 5.32
N LEU A 648 -1.27 12.58 6.56
CA LEU A 648 -0.61 11.33 6.91
C LEU A 648 -1.29 10.15 6.22
N TYR A 649 -2.62 10.11 6.24
CA TYR A 649 -3.39 9.11 5.50
C TYR A 649 -3.13 9.22 3.99
N GLY A 650 -3.15 10.44 3.43
CA GLY A 650 -2.87 10.66 2.01
C GLY A 650 -1.47 10.20 1.58
N ILE A 651 -0.43 10.56 2.34
CA ILE A 651 0.97 10.14 2.08
C ILE A 651 1.10 8.61 2.12
N THR A 652 0.52 7.98 3.14
CA THR A 652 0.63 6.52 3.37
C THR A 652 -0.30 5.70 2.49
N THR A 653 -1.18 6.34 1.73
CA THR A 653 -2.07 5.70 0.74
C THR A 653 -1.91 6.33 -0.64
N LEU A 654 -0.76 6.95 -0.90
CA LEU A 654 -0.54 7.72 -2.12
C LEU A 654 -0.55 6.79 -3.34
N VAL A 655 -1.52 7.03 -4.22
CA VAL A 655 -1.64 6.36 -5.51
C VAL A 655 -1.71 7.47 -6.56
N GLY A 656 -0.85 7.37 -7.58
CA GLY A 656 -0.90 8.25 -8.74
C GLY A 656 -2.10 7.96 -9.63
N ASP A 657 -2.37 8.89 -10.53
CA ASP A 657 -3.43 8.75 -11.52
C ASP A 657 -2.96 7.90 -12.71
N GLU A 658 -1.69 8.02 -13.09
CA GLU A 658 -1.10 7.34 -14.24
C GLU A 658 0.34 6.90 -13.95
N VAL A 659 0.75 5.75 -14.48
CA VAL A 659 2.18 5.35 -14.52
C VAL A 659 2.79 5.96 -15.76
N MET A 660 3.86 6.74 -15.59
CA MET A 660 4.59 7.39 -16.68
C MET A 660 5.73 6.51 -17.18
N GLU A 661 6.50 5.97 -16.25
CA GLU A 661 7.67 5.13 -16.53
C GLU A 661 7.74 3.97 -15.55
N TYR A 662 8.44 2.91 -15.95
CA TYR A 662 8.74 1.77 -15.10
C TYR A 662 10.19 1.30 -15.34
N ASN A 663 10.65 0.34 -14.54
CA ASN A 663 11.99 -0.22 -14.68
C ASN A 663 13.08 0.87 -14.56
N ILE A 664 12.93 1.78 -13.59
CA ILE A 664 13.86 2.90 -13.37
C ILE A 664 15.26 2.34 -13.07
N TYR A 665 15.34 1.48 -12.06
CA TYR A 665 16.54 0.77 -11.65
C TYR A 665 16.50 -0.64 -12.23
N ASN A 666 17.50 -0.99 -13.05
CA ASN A 666 17.67 -2.31 -13.62
C ASN A 666 19.16 -2.64 -13.65
N LYS A 667 19.53 -3.92 -13.48
CA LYS A 667 20.92 -4.42 -13.63
C LYS A 667 21.55 -4.08 -14.99
N ASP A 668 20.73 -3.94 -16.03
CA ASP A 668 21.17 -3.67 -17.40
C ASP A 668 21.25 -2.15 -17.69
N LYS A 669 20.76 -1.30 -16.77
CA LYS A 669 20.88 0.16 -16.83
C LYS A 669 22.03 0.64 -15.95
N THR A 670 22.79 1.59 -16.47
CA THR A 670 23.79 2.32 -15.69
C THR A 670 23.11 3.29 -14.71
N GLU A 671 23.85 3.68 -13.67
CA GLU A 671 23.40 4.70 -12.72
C GLU A 671 23.10 6.03 -13.42
N ASP A 672 23.91 6.41 -14.42
CA ASP A 672 23.73 7.62 -15.21
C ASP A 672 22.43 7.60 -16.02
N GLU A 673 22.08 6.47 -16.64
CA GLU A 673 20.80 6.32 -17.36
C GLU A 673 19.60 6.45 -16.42
N SER A 674 19.71 5.90 -15.20
CA SER A 674 18.66 6.00 -14.19
C SER A 674 18.48 7.44 -13.70
N LYS A 675 19.59 8.15 -13.46
CA LYS A 675 19.61 9.58 -13.10
C LYS A 675 19.03 10.44 -14.22
N GLN A 676 19.39 10.15 -15.47
CA GLN A 676 18.89 10.89 -16.61
C GLN A 676 17.37 10.74 -16.76
N LEU A 677 16.86 9.52 -16.59
CA LEU A 677 15.42 9.27 -16.56
C LEU A 677 14.73 10.03 -15.42
N LEU A 678 15.27 9.99 -14.19
CA LEU A 678 14.71 10.76 -13.07
C LEU A 678 14.74 12.26 -13.33
N ALA A 679 15.79 12.77 -14.00
CA ALA A 679 15.92 14.19 -14.35
C ALA A 679 14.87 14.66 -15.37
N GLU A 680 14.45 13.81 -16.30
CA GLU A 680 13.36 14.11 -17.25
C GLU A 680 12.05 14.49 -16.53
N TYR A 681 11.84 13.95 -15.33
CA TYR A 681 10.66 14.20 -14.50
C TYR A 681 10.94 15.14 -13.31
N GLY A 682 12.16 15.69 -13.21
CA GLY A 682 12.59 16.56 -12.10
C GLY A 682 12.67 15.85 -10.75
N LEU A 683 12.93 14.55 -10.75
CA LEU A 683 13.04 13.67 -9.58
C LEU A 683 14.49 13.37 -9.20
N ASP A 684 15.46 13.75 -10.03
CA ASP A 684 16.89 13.82 -9.68
C ASP A 684 17.16 14.92 -8.63
N ASN A 685 16.31 15.95 -8.63
CA ASN A 685 16.40 17.09 -7.74
C ASN A 685 14.99 17.51 -7.27
N PRO A 686 14.31 16.63 -6.49
CA PRO A 686 12.90 16.75 -6.15
C PRO A 686 12.61 17.99 -5.30
N GLU A 687 11.44 18.60 -5.47
CA GLU A 687 11.02 19.78 -4.69
C GLU A 687 10.72 19.41 -3.23
N LYS A 688 10.24 18.17 -3.03
CA LYS A 688 9.86 17.66 -1.72
C LYS A 688 10.26 16.19 -1.59
N VAL A 689 10.83 15.85 -0.44
CA VAL A 689 11.09 14.45 -0.06
C VAL A 689 10.34 14.15 1.22
N ILE A 690 9.48 13.14 1.16
CA ILE A 690 8.66 12.70 2.28
C ILE A 690 9.19 11.36 2.75
N TYR A 691 9.54 11.28 4.02
CA TYR A 691 9.88 10.03 4.68
C TYR A 691 8.83 9.70 5.73
N TYR A 692 8.50 8.42 5.84
CA TYR A 692 7.79 7.93 7.01
C TYR A 692 8.22 6.51 7.41
N LYS A 693 8.07 6.21 8.69
CA LYS A 693 8.30 4.88 9.26
C LYS A 693 6.99 4.25 9.71
N TYR A 694 6.65 3.10 9.14
CA TYR A 694 5.48 2.30 9.50
C TYR A 694 5.96 0.90 9.89
N GLN A 695 5.85 0.55 11.17
CA GLN A 695 6.39 -0.71 11.71
C GLN A 695 7.88 -0.88 11.33
N ASN A 696 8.23 -1.97 10.62
CA ASN A 696 9.59 -2.26 10.16
C ASN A 696 9.88 -1.69 8.77
N TYR A 697 8.96 -0.93 8.18
CA TYR A 697 9.11 -0.32 6.87
C TYR A 697 9.49 1.16 7.00
N LYS A 698 10.48 1.58 6.22
CA LYS A 698 10.81 2.99 6.00
C LYS A 698 10.50 3.32 4.55
N SER A 699 9.67 4.32 4.30
CA SER A 699 9.27 4.72 2.95
C SER A 699 9.77 6.13 2.67
N TYR A 700 10.33 6.32 1.48
CA TYR A 700 10.76 7.60 0.93
C TYR A 700 9.97 7.86 -0.34
N ILE A 701 9.31 9.01 -0.41
CA ILE A 701 8.55 9.47 -1.56
C ILE A 701 9.20 10.77 -2.03
N TYR A 702 9.65 10.78 -3.28
CA TYR A 702 10.27 11.92 -3.91
C TYR A 702 9.24 12.55 -4.84
N VAL A 703 9.01 13.85 -4.68
CA VAL A 703 7.97 14.58 -5.39
C VAL A 703 8.60 15.72 -6.17
N SER A 704 8.31 15.79 -7.47
CA SER A 704 8.80 16.84 -8.36
C SER A 704 8.23 18.21 -7.97
N ALA A 705 8.76 19.27 -8.59
CA ALA A 705 8.05 20.55 -8.60
C ALA A 705 6.67 20.42 -9.26
N LEU A 706 5.72 21.28 -8.84
CA LEU A 706 4.37 21.33 -9.40
C LEU A 706 4.43 21.71 -10.89
N GLN A 707 3.95 20.80 -11.74
CA GLN A 707 3.81 21.01 -13.17
C GLN A 707 2.48 21.71 -13.47
N LYS A 708 2.42 22.41 -14.61
CA LYS A 708 1.21 23.10 -15.09
C LYS A 708 1.02 22.80 -16.57
N GLY A 709 -0.19 22.38 -16.92
CA GLY A 709 -0.62 22.19 -18.30
C GLY A 709 -0.96 23.50 -18.99
N GLU A 710 -1.64 23.40 -20.12
CA GLU A 710 -2.03 24.58 -20.92
C GLU A 710 -3.06 25.47 -20.22
N THR A 711 -3.78 24.94 -19.23
CA THR A 711 -4.77 25.66 -18.44
C THR A 711 -4.39 25.69 -16.96
N ASP A 712 -4.78 26.75 -16.25
CA ASP A 712 -4.56 26.87 -14.80
C ASP A 712 -5.29 25.80 -13.94
N ALA A 713 -6.17 25.02 -14.57
CA ALA A 713 -6.88 23.90 -13.95
C ALA A 713 -6.10 22.58 -14.06
N ASP A 714 -5.15 22.46 -14.98
CA ASP A 714 -4.39 21.23 -15.20
C ASP A 714 -3.03 21.35 -14.50
N LYS A 715 -2.90 20.69 -13.36
CA LYS A 715 -1.69 20.72 -12.53
C LYS A 715 -1.41 19.33 -11.97
N TRP A 716 -0.15 18.93 -11.99
CA TRP A 716 0.25 17.61 -11.51
C TRP A 716 1.65 17.61 -10.92
N TYR A 717 1.96 16.56 -10.17
CA TYR A 717 3.29 16.20 -9.72
C TYR A 717 3.74 14.93 -10.43
N TYR A 718 5.04 14.76 -10.58
CA TYR A 718 5.64 13.44 -10.74
C TYR A 718 6.15 12.96 -9.39
N ALA A 719 6.06 11.66 -9.15
CA ALA A 719 6.61 11.08 -7.93
C ALA A 719 7.18 9.68 -8.18
N PHE A 720 8.16 9.32 -7.37
CA PHE A 720 8.65 7.96 -7.25
C PHE A 720 8.88 7.63 -5.77
N ALA A 721 8.93 6.34 -5.43
CA ALA A 721 9.11 5.90 -4.05
C ALA A 721 10.16 4.79 -3.92
N ASN A 722 10.82 4.77 -2.76
CA ASN A 722 11.68 3.68 -2.29
C ASN A 722 11.22 3.26 -0.90
N VAL A 723 11.21 1.95 -0.63
CA VAL A 723 10.82 1.37 0.65
C VAL A 723 11.93 0.45 1.12
N SER A 724 12.41 0.61 2.35
CA SER A 724 13.28 -0.37 2.99
C SER A 724 12.53 -1.13 4.07
N TYR A 725 12.73 -2.44 4.18
CA TYR A 725 12.17 -3.29 5.23
C TYR A 725 13.29 -3.97 6.01
N THR A 726 13.17 -4.01 7.34
CA THR A 726 14.06 -4.79 8.20
C THR A 726 13.35 -6.05 8.69
N ASP A 727 13.92 -7.22 8.40
CA ASP A 727 13.36 -8.48 8.87
C ASP A 727 13.64 -8.76 10.35
N ASP A 728 13.04 -9.83 10.88
CA ASP A 728 13.19 -10.24 12.29
C ASP A 728 14.64 -10.60 12.68
N GLU A 729 15.51 -10.84 11.69
CA GLU A 729 16.94 -11.15 11.87
C GLU A 729 17.82 -9.88 11.80
N GLY A 730 17.22 -8.72 11.56
CA GLY A 730 17.90 -7.43 11.46
C GLY A 730 18.43 -7.10 10.07
N LYS A 731 18.17 -7.95 9.05
CA LYS A 731 18.63 -7.71 7.68
C LYS A 731 17.72 -6.71 6.97
N VAL A 732 18.32 -5.74 6.30
CA VAL A 732 17.62 -4.67 5.57
C VAL A 732 17.50 -5.03 4.09
N TYR A 733 16.30 -4.90 3.55
CA TYR A 733 15.99 -5.07 2.13
C TYR A 733 15.49 -3.74 1.58
N ASN A 734 16.07 -3.29 0.46
CA ASN A 734 15.59 -2.12 -0.27
C ASN A 734 14.72 -2.59 -1.44
N ILE A 735 13.52 -2.02 -1.49
CA ILE A 735 12.45 -2.39 -2.42
C ILE A 735 11.94 -1.10 -3.05
N SER A 736 11.74 -1.09 -4.36
CA SER A 736 11.10 0.02 -5.05
C SER A 736 9.96 -0.51 -5.90
N PRO A 737 8.78 0.13 -5.94
CA PRO A 737 7.80 -0.09 -7.00
C PRO A 737 8.40 0.06 -8.40
N ASN A 738 9.53 0.78 -8.49
CA ASN A 738 10.33 0.97 -9.70
C ASN A 738 9.55 1.65 -10.83
N ILE A 739 8.63 2.55 -10.45
CA ILE A 739 7.76 3.31 -11.35
C ILE A 739 7.83 4.81 -11.04
N ILE A 740 7.67 5.63 -12.08
CA ILE A 740 7.37 7.06 -11.96
C ILE A 740 5.89 7.23 -12.23
N VAL A 741 5.20 7.94 -11.35
CA VAL A 741 3.75 8.18 -11.48
C VAL A 741 3.45 9.66 -11.63
N LYS A 742 2.36 9.96 -12.32
CA LYS A 742 1.75 11.29 -12.38
C LYS A 742 0.63 11.36 -11.34
N ILE A 743 0.61 12.43 -10.54
CA ILE A 743 -0.38 12.68 -9.50
C ILE A 743 -1.04 14.02 -9.77
N ASN A 744 -2.36 14.02 -10.00
CA ASN A 744 -3.13 15.24 -10.16
C ASN A 744 -3.13 16.06 -8.87
N TYR A 745 -2.99 17.38 -9.01
CA TYR A 745 -2.98 18.29 -7.87
C TYR A 745 -4.25 18.18 -7.02
N ASP A 746 -5.42 18.03 -7.66
CA ASP A 746 -6.70 17.99 -6.96
C ASP A 746 -6.90 16.74 -6.10
N THR A 747 -6.27 15.60 -6.48
CA THR A 747 -6.33 14.34 -5.72
C THR A 747 -5.33 14.32 -4.56
N ALA A 748 -4.25 15.11 -4.65
CA ALA A 748 -3.19 15.18 -3.66
C ALA A 748 -2.80 16.61 -3.26
N ALA A 749 -3.79 17.50 -3.08
CA ALA A 749 -3.54 18.92 -2.77
C ALA A 749 -2.73 19.15 -1.48
N TYR A 750 -2.74 18.17 -0.57
CA TYR A 750 -1.91 18.18 0.64
C TYR A 750 -0.40 18.13 0.35
N LEU A 751 0.02 17.69 -0.83
CA LEU A 751 1.42 17.77 -1.26
C LEU A 751 1.88 19.21 -1.50
N ALA A 752 0.97 20.19 -1.58
CA ALA A 752 1.32 21.61 -1.68
C ALA A 752 1.45 22.30 -0.31
N TRP A 753 1.07 21.63 0.77
CA TRP A 753 1.05 22.21 2.10
C TRP A 753 2.46 22.50 2.61
N SER A 754 2.55 23.55 3.42
CA SER A 754 3.76 23.99 4.11
C SER A 754 3.66 23.68 5.62
N PRO A 755 4.73 23.87 6.40
CA PRO A 755 4.69 23.63 7.85
C PRO A 755 3.57 24.38 8.57
N SER A 756 3.25 25.61 8.12
CA SER A 756 2.16 26.39 8.74
C SER A 756 0.77 25.81 8.48
N ASP A 757 0.61 24.95 7.47
CA ASP A 757 -0.63 24.24 7.21
C ASP A 757 -0.79 22.98 8.08
N LEU A 758 0.31 22.43 8.59
CA LEU A 758 0.36 21.17 9.35
C LEU A 758 0.41 21.37 10.87
N ILE A 759 0.93 22.49 11.33
CA ILE A 759 1.05 22.82 12.75
C ILE A 759 -0.30 23.25 13.29
N ASP A 760 -0.66 22.75 14.49
CA ASP A 760 -1.94 23.02 15.14
C ASP A 760 -2.22 24.53 15.15
N ARG A 761 -3.31 24.89 14.46
CA ARG A 761 -3.81 26.26 14.36
C ARG A 761 -4.54 26.68 15.64
N SER A 762 -4.88 25.71 16.48
CA SER A 762 -5.63 25.94 17.69
C SER A 762 -4.69 26.20 18.86
N ALA A 763 -4.53 27.48 19.18
CA ALA A 763 -4.13 27.93 20.51
C ALA A 763 -5.08 27.45 21.64
N PHE A 764 -6.06 26.58 21.34
CA PHE A 764 -7.32 26.44 22.04
C PHE A 764 -7.74 24.99 22.37
N THR A 765 -6.90 23.98 22.16
CA THR A 765 -7.25 22.56 22.39
C THR A 765 -7.29 22.19 23.88
N MET A 766 -8.39 22.55 24.55
CA MET A 766 -8.82 21.89 25.78
C MET A 766 -10.13 21.15 25.52
N TYR A 767 -10.24 19.92 26.01
CA TYR A 767 -11.55 19.25 26.04
C TYR A 767 -12.49 20.08 26.89
N ILE A 768 -13.64 20.43 26.30
CA ILE A 768 -14.65 21.23 27.01
C ILE A 768 -15.14 20.53 28.29
N ASP A 769 -15.10 19.19 28.31
CA ASP A 769 -15.43 18.34 29.46
C ASP A 769 -14.41 18.45 30.62
N LYS A 770 -13.28 19.11 30.40
CA LYS A 770 -12.22 19.33 31.39
C LYS A 770 -12.15 20.79 31.85
N ILE A 771 -13.09 21.63 31.44
CA ILE A 771 -13.15 23.04 31.81
C ILE A 771 -14.24 23.22 32.85
N ASP A 772 -13.91 23.86 33.97
CA ASP A 772 -14.87 24.17 35.03
C ASP A 772 -15.63 25.46 34.73
N THR A 773 -14.91 26.51 34.30
CA THR A 773 -15.53 27.79 33.94
C THR A 773 -14.89 28.43 32.72
N ILE A 774 -15.69 29.17 31.96
CA ILE A 774 -15.23 29.98 30.83
C ILE A 774 -15.64 31.43 31.07
N GLU A 775 -14.65 32.32 31.09
CA GLU A 775 -14.84 33.77 31.12
C GLU A 775 -14.60 34.36 29.73
N MET A 776 -15.58 35.10 29.21
CA MET A 776 -15.46 35.84 27.96
C MET A 776 -15.61 37.33 28.23
N ALA A 777 -14.61 38.14 27.87
CA ALA A 777 -14.65 39.58 28.04
C ALA A 777 -14.54 40.32 26.70
N PHE A 778 -15.48 41.26 26.49
CA PHE A 778 -15.59 42.12 25.32
C PHE A 778 -15.75 43.57 25.76
N GLY A 779 -14.74 44.39 25.51
CA GLY A 779 -14.75 45.78 25.98
C GLY A 779 -14.86 45.85 27.51
N ASP A 780 -15.95 46.44 28.01
CA ASP A 780 -16.24 46.60 29.44
C ASP A 780 -17.19 45.51 30.02
N LYS A 781 -17.64 44.55 29.20
CA LYS A 781 -18.53 43.45 29.62
C LYS A 781 -17.77 42.15 29.78
N THR A 782 -18.06 41.42 30.86
CA THR A 782 -17.54 40.08 31.16
C THR A 782 -18.69 39.10 31.37
N TYR A 783 -18.58 37.91 30.77
CA TYR A 783 -19.55 36.83 30.85
C TYR A 783 -18.85 35.60 31.45
N LEU A 784 -19.41 35.03 32.51
CA LEU A 784 -18.86 33.84 33.20
C LEU A 784 -19.84 32.68 33.05
N PHE A 785 -19.36 31.57 32.50
CA PHE A 785 -20.11 30.34 32.30
C PHE A 785 -19.55 29.22 33.18
N ASP A 786 -20.42 28.55 33.92
CA ASP A 786 -20.07 27.39 34.75
C ASP A 786 -20.40 26.10 33.99
N LEU A 787 -19.40 25.30 33.63
CA LEU A 787 -19.61 24.05 32.89
C LEU A 787 -19.79 22.92 33.91
N GLN A 788 -20.88 22.17 33.79
CA GLN A 788 -21.22 21.11 34.72
C GLN A 788 -21.38 19.78 33.99
N ASP A 789 -20.86 18.73 34.61
CA ASP A 789 -21.04 17.35 34.22
C ASP A 789 -22.08 16.72 35.15
N THR A 790 -23.30 16.51 34.63
CA THR A 790 -24.37 15.85 35.39
C THR A 790 -24.64 14.42 34.94
N ASP A 791 -23.90 13.91 33.95
CA ASP A 791 -24.01 12.54 33.49
C ASP A 791 -23.01 11.61 34.19
N ASN A 792 -23.33 10.33 34.36
CA ASN A 792 -22.42 9.37 35.01
C ASN A 792 -21.21 9.00 34.11
N ASN A 793 -21.01 9.68 32.98
CA ASN A 793 -20.04 9.33 31.95
C ASN A 793 -18.89 10.34 31.82
N GLY A 794 -18.88 11.44 32.57
CA GLY A 794 -17.75 12.36 32.53
C GLY A 794 -17.89 13.47 31.47
N LYS A 795 -19.10 13.74 30.94
CA LYS A 795 -19.30 14.65 29.80
C LYS A 795 -20.07 15.89 30.19
N MET A 796 -19.59 17.06 29.79
CA MET A 796 -20.31 18.32 30.01
C MET A 796 -21.65 18.28 29.29
N ASP A 797 -22.74 18.39 30.03
CA ASP A 797 -24.10 18.38 29.50
C ASP A 797 -24.91 19.62 29.90
N THR A 798 -24.42 20.42 30.84
CA THR A 798 -25.08 21.62 31.33
C THR A 798 -24.10 22.80 31.45
N VAL A 799 -24.61 24.00 31.16
CA VAL A 799 -23.83 25.25 31.23
C VAL A 799 -24.63 26.27 32.03
N GLY A 800 -24.11 26.68 33.17
CA GLY A 800 -24.65 27.68 34.07
C GLY A 800 -24.25 29.10 33.64
N TYR A 801 -25.17 30.04 33.79
CA TYR A 801 -24.92 31.47 33.58
C TYR A 801 -25.88 32.30 34.44
N ASN A 802 -25.33 33.22 35.25
CA ASN A 802 -26.08 34.23 36.00
C ASN A 802 -27.22 33.67 36.90
N GLY A 803 -27.02 32.47 37.48
CA GLY A 803 -28.00 31.79 38.33
C GLY A 803 -29.06 30.94 37.59
N GLY A 804 -28.93 30.78 36.26
CA GLY A 804 -29.74 29.88 35.41
C GLY A 804 -28.86 29.01 34.50
N TYR A 805 -29.47 28.37 33.49
CA TYR A 805 -28.78 27.52 32.52
C TYR A 805 -28.95 28.03 31.08
N VAL A 806 -27.97 27.78 30.23
CA VAL A 806 -27.97 28.04 28.78
C VAL A 806 -27.92 26.72 28.00
N ASP A 807 -28.26 26.77 26.71
CA ASP A 807 -28.26 25.58 25.85
C ASP A 807 -26.81 25.10 25.57
N ALA A 808 -26.49 23.89 26.02
CA ALA A 808 -25.14 23.33 25.95
C ALA A 808 -24.66 23.12 24.51
N GLN A 809 -25.56 22.80 23.57
CA GLN A 809 -25.20 22.57 22.18
C GLN A 809 -24.81 23.88 21.48
N ASN A 810 -25.59 24.93 21.68
CA ASN A 810 -25.27 26.26 21.17
C ASN A 810 -24.00 26.83 21.80
N PHE A 811 -23.80 26.60 23.11
CA PHE A 811 -22.55 26.95 23.77
C PHE A 811 -21.34 26.27 23.14
N ARG A 812 -21.44 24.96 22.83
CA ARG A 812 -20.38 24.23 22.11
C ARG A 812 -20.08 24.84 20.75
N TYR A 813 -21.07 25.34 20.00
CA TYR A 813 -20.80 26.03 18.73
C TYR A 813 -20.05 27.35 18.90
N VAL A 814 -20.37 28.13 19.94
CA VAL A 814 -19.61 29.35 20.27
C VAL A 814 -18.19 29.00 20.67
N TYR A 815 -18.03 27.98 21.52
CA TYR A 815 -16.73 27.46 21.92
C TYR A 815 -15.90 27.07 20.68
N VAL A 816 -16.44 26.21 19.81
CA VAL A 816 -15.79 25.79 18.55
C VAL A 816 -15.45 26.99 17.66
N SER A 817 -16.34 27.98 17.52
CA SER A 817 -16.09 29.17 16.71
C SER A 817 -14.91 30.01 17.22
N VAL A 818 -14.72 30.06 18.55
CA VAL A 818 -13.52 30.69 19.15
C VAL A 818 -12.28 29.85 18.86
N LEU A 819 -12.39 28.51 18.90
CA LEU A 819 -11.27 27.61 18.57
C LEU A 819 -10.90 27.62 17.08
N GLU A 820 -11.84 27.98 16.19
CA GLU A 820 -11.68 28.00 14.72
C GLU A 820 -10.94 29.25 14.20
N CYS A 821 -10.28 30.03 15.06
CA CYS A 821 -9.40 31.11 14.60
C CYS A 821 -8.24 30.51 13.80
N THR A 822 -8.01 31.00 12.58
CA THR A 822 -7.02 30.43 11.65
C THR A 822 -5.84 31.37 11.43
N ARG A 823 -4.64 30.81 11.61
CA ARG A 823 -3.36 31.44 11.33
C ARG A 823 -3.19 31.73 9.84
N VAL A 824 -2.81 32.97 9.50
CA VAL A 824 -2.66 33.39 8.08
C VAL A 824 -1.28 33.98 7.75
N GLY A 825 -0.47 34.38 8.73
CA GLY A 825 0.91 34.80 8.46
C GLY A 825 1.69 35.26 9.69
N THR A 826 2.93 35.70 9.49
CA THR A 826 3.84 36.18 10.55
C THR A 826 3.65 37.67 10.81
N TYR A 827 3.56 38.04 12.08
CA TYR A 827 3.50 39.42 12.54
C TYR A 827 4.90 40.04 12.56
N VAL A 828 5.03 41.27 12.03
CA VAL A 828 6.29 42.03 12.09
C VAL A 828 6.07 43.25 12.99
N PRO A 829 6.90 43.48 14.02
CA PRO A 829 6.72 44.58 14.98
C PRO A 829 6.61 45.99 14.36
N ALA A 830 7.13 46.18 13.14
CA ALA A 830 6.97 47.41 12.37
C ALA A 830 5.51 47.74 12.00
N GLU A 831 4.56 46.80 12.15
CA GLU A 831 3.12 47.01 11.96
C GLU A 831 2.45 47.77 13.14
N GLY A 832 3.19 48.10 14.21
CA GLY A 832 2.80 48.99 15.31
C GLY A 832 2.93 48.37 16.71
N GLU A 833 2.99 49.15 17.79
CA GLU A 833 2.98 48.59 19.15
C GLU A 833 1.60 48.00 19.49
N ILE A 834 1.58 46.81 20.11
CA ILE A 834 0.38 46.15 20.61
C ILE A 834 0.20 46.53 22.08
N THR A 835 -0.88 47.23 22.36
CA THR A 835 -1.21 47.83 23.65
C THR A 835 -2.64 47.44 24.04
N GLU A 836 -2.97 47.50 25.34
CA GLU A 836 -4.24 46.97 25.87
C GLU A 836 -5.48 47.70 25.32
N ASP A 837 -5.34 48.93 24.80
CA ASP A 837 -6.40 49.67 24.10
C ASP A 837 -6.77 49.06 22.73
N LYS A 838 -5.95 48.16 22.20
CA LYS A 838 -6.21 47.38 20.98
C LYS A 838 -6.82 46.00 21.26
N LEU A 839 -7.00 45.63 22.54
CA LEU A 839 -7.65 44.39 22.93
C LEU A 839 -9.11 44.39 22.46
N ILE A 840 -9.47 43.39 21.65
CA ILE A 840 -10.84 43.25 21.12
C ILE A 840 -11.63 42.15 21.82
N PHE A 841 -10.93 41.14 22.36
CA PHE A 841 -11.56 39.97 22.95
C PHE A 841 -10.58 39.30 23.92
N ARG A 842 -11.09 38.91 25.09
CA ARG A 842 -10.39 38.05 26.04
C ARG A 842 -11.25 36.82 26.34
N PHE A 843 -10.61 35.66 26.38
CA PHE A 843 -11.24 34.39 26.63
C PHE A 843 -10.39 33.60 27.61
N THR A 844 -10.92 33.35 28.80
CA THR A 844 -10.22 32.64 29.88
C THR A 844 -10.95 31.34 30.16
N MET A 845 -10.21 30.23 30.16
CA MET A 845 -10.70 28.92 30.58
C MET A 845 -10.06 28.59 31.91
N HIS A 846 -10.88 28.20 32.89
CA HIS A 846 -10.44 27.69 34.17
C HIS A 846 -10.76 26.20 34.26
N SER A 847 -9.77 25.42 34.70
CA SER A 847 -9.95 24.00 34.99
C SER A 847 -9.11 23.59 36.18
N GLU A 848 -9.47 22.48 36.82
CA GLU A 848 -8.61 21.82 37.82
C GLU A 848 -7.19 21.51 37.29
N LEU A 849 -7.03 21.38 35.97
CA LEU A 849 -5.76 21.02 35.32
C LEU A 849 -4.89 22.23 34.97
N LYS A 850 -5.47 23.26 34.35
CA LYS A 850 -4.78 24.49 33.93
C LYS A 850 -5.75 25.65 33.70
N ASP A 851 -5.31 26.85 34.04
CA ASP A 851 -5.90 28.10 33.57
C ASP A 851 -5.28 28.51 32.23
N THR A 852 -6.11 28.92 31.27
CA THR A 852 -5.66 29.41 29.97
C THR A 852 -6.34 30.74 29.64
N GLU A 853 -5.56 31.81 29.50
CA GLU A 853 -6.04 33.12 29.05
C GLU A 853 -5.63 33.36 27.60
N LEU A 854 -6.59 33.80 26.78
CA LEU A 854 -6.41 34.15 25.39
C LEU A 854 -6.86 35.58 25.18
N LYS A 855 -6.00 36.39 24.57
CA LYS A 855 -6.30 37.79 24.26
C LYS A 855 -6.05 38.06 22.80
N PHE A 856 -7.01 38.69 22.14
CA PHE A 856 -6.90 39.07 20.74
C PHE A 856 -6.80 40.58 20.63
N TYR A 857 -5.80 41.04 19.91
CA TYR A 857 -5.48 42.44 19.68
C TYR A 857 -5.66 42.78 18.21
N ARG A 858 -6.30 43.90 17.93
CA ARG A 858 -6.46 44.37 16.55
C ARG A 858 -5.14 44.96 16.05
N VAL A 859 -4.57 44.37 15.01
CA VAL A 859 -3.39 44.90 14.30
C VAL A 859 -3.83 45.81 13.16
N SER A 860 -4.80 45.37 12.37
CA SER A 860 -5.37 46.14 11.24
C SER A 860 -6.85 45.85 11.07
N SER A 861 -7.47 46.37 10.01
CA SER A 861 -8.87 46.07 9.68
C SER A 861 -9.14 44.59 9.35
N THR A 862 -8.11 43.81 9.03
CA THR A 862 -8.25 42.41 8.59
C THR A 862 -7.34 41.44 9.33
N LYS A 863 -6.51 41.92 10.27
CA LYS A 863 -5.53 41.11 11.01
C LYS A 863 -5.71 41.28 12.51
N VAL A 864 -5.65 40.17 13.25
CA VAL A 864 -5.61 40.15 14.71
C VAL A 864 -4.37 39.39 15.18
N LEU A 865 -3.69 39.93 16.19
CA LEU A 865 -2.61 39.24 16.90
C LEU A 865 -3.24 38.63 18.15
N TYR A 866 -2.91 37.38 18.48
CA TYR A 866 -3.37 36.79 19.72
C TYR A 866 -2.22 36.59 20.71
N GLN A 867 -2.56 36.53 21.98
CA GLN A 867 -1.66 36.28 23.10
C GLN A 867 -2.25 35.13 23.92
N ILE A 868 -1.43 34.14 24.25
CA ILE A 868 -1.80 33.02 25.12
C ILE A 868 -1.03 33.17 26.43
N ASN A 869 -1.71 33.19 27.58
CA ASN A 869 -1.10 33.20 28.90
C ASN A 869 -0.01 34.27 29.10
N GLY A 870 -0.22 35.45 28.50
CA GLY A 870 0.69 36.58 28.56
C GLY A 870 1.78 36.61 27.48
N GLU A 871 1.85 35.63 26.59
CA GLU A 871 2.86 35.54 25.52
C GLU A 871 2.23 35.78 24.15
N TYR A 872 2.76 36.77 23.42
CA TYR A 872 2.25 37.14 22.11
C TYR A 872 2.62 36.08 21.08
N SER A 873 1.68 35.74 20.22
CA SER A 873 1.97 34.95 19.02
C SER A 873 2.91 35.73 18.10
N GLU A 874 3.85 35.04 17.45
CA GLU A 874 4.59 35.59 16.31
C GLU A 874 3.74 35.67 15.04
N PHE A 875 2.50 35.18 15.09
CA PHE A 875 1.62 35.03 13.93
C PHE A 875 0.31 35.78 14.12
N TYR A 876 -0.21 36.35 13.03
CA TYR A 876 -1.52 36.97 13.02
C TYR A 876 -2.54 36.07 12.31
N ASP A 877 -3.78 36.15 12.78
CA ASP A 877 -4.93 35.52 12.15
C ASP A 877 -5.59 36.52 11.21
N LYS A 878 -6.14 36.00 10.11
CA LYS A 878 -7.03 36.78 9.25
C LYS A 878 -8.45 36.50 9.71
N LEU A 879 -9.24 37.56 9.87
CA LEU A 879 -10.69 37.42 10.00
C LEU A 879 -11.24 36.93 8.65
N VAL A 880 -11.32 35.61 8.45
CA VAL A 880 -11.89 35.01 7.24
C VAL A 880 -13.39 34.86 7.45
N ASN A 881 -14.19 35.63 6.71
CA ASN A 881 -15.63 35.37 6.51
C ASN A 881 -15.78 34.10 5.66
N SER A 882 -15.70 32.90 6.25
CA SER A 882 -15.79 31.63 5.51
C SER A 882 -17.21 31.08 5.36
N LYS A 883 -18.23 31.75 5.92
CA LYS A 883 -19.65 31.64 5.51
C LYS A 883 -20.25 33.04 5.56
N GLU A 884 -21.13 33.39 4.63
CA GLU A 884 -21.71 34.74 4.54
C GLU A 884 -22.29 35.22 5.89
N PHE A 885 -21.50 36.02 6.63
CA PHE A 885 -22.02 37.01 7.56
C PHE A 885 -22.20 38.34 6.80
N PRO A 886 -23.31 39.07 6.99
CA PRO A 886 -23.68 40.17 6.10
C PRO A 886 -22.60 41.24 6.06
N LYS A 887 -22.18 41.57 4.83
CA LYS A 887 -21.20 42.63 4.54
C LYS A 887 -21.71 43.99 5.03
N THR A 888 -21.24 44.42 6.20
CA THR A 888 -21.03 45.84 6.51
C THR A 888 -19.74 46.01 7.29
N SER A 889 -19.00 47.08 6.96
CA SER A 889 -17.70 47.47 7.49
C SER A 889 -17.63 47.51 9.02
N GLN A 890 -16.69 46.76 9.60
CA GLN A 890 -16.21 46.75 11.01
C GLN A 890 -17.27 46.67 12.13
N PRO A 891 -17.01 45.92 13.22
CA PRO A 891 -17.62 46.23 14.49
C PRO A 891 -16.85 47.37 15.19
N THR A 892 -17.59 48.40 15.66
CA THR A 892 -17.57 48.67 17.10
C THR A 892 -18.30 47.49 17.81
N PRO A 893 -17.70 46.86 18.85
CA PRO A 893 -18.17 45.68 19.59
C PRO A 893 -19.55 45.69 20.27
N GLU A 894 -20.47 46.60 19.96
CA GLU A 894 -21.82 46.65 20.56
C GLU A 894 -22.65 45.37 20.33
N LYS A 895 -22.07 44.31 19.75
CA LYS A 895 -22.69 43.26 18.93
C LYS A 895 -21.97 41.89 18.91
N PHE A 896 -20.85 41.72 19.63
CA PHE A 896 -20.79 40.50 20.47
C PHE A 896 -21.77 40.64 21.66
N ALA A 897 -22.56 41.73 21.68
CA ALA A 897 -23.79 41.87 22.43
C ALA A 897 -24.85 40.87 21.95
N ASP A 898 -25.31 39.97 22.79
CA ASP A 898 -24.92 39.77 24.19
C ASP A 898 -24.59 38.28 24.40
N VAL A 899 -23.39 37.85 23.97
CA VAL A 899 -22.73 36.50 23.95
C VAL A 899 -23.56 35.29 23.51
N PHE A 900 -24.84 35.47 23.24
CA PHE A 900 -25.38 35.54 21.89
C PHE A 900 -26.86 35.85 22.12
N LYS A 901 -27.15 37.10 22.52
CA LYS A 901 -28.38 37.52 23.24
C LYS A 901 -28.93 36.40 24.14
N CYS A 902 -28.05 35.91 25.02
CA CYS A 902 -28.24 34.76 25.92
C CYS A 902 -28.76 33.49 25.21
N LEU A 903 -27.91 32.73 24.51
CA LEU A 903 -28.22 31.42 23.89
C LEU A 903 -28.94 30.48 24.85
N THR A 904 -30.25 30.45 24.91
CA THR A 904 -31.32 31.05 24.11
C THR A 904 -32.40 31.40 25.16
N GLU A 905 -33.30 32.37 24.97
CA GLU A 905 -34.19 32.81 26.09
C GLU A 905 -35.06 31.74 26.81
N GLN A 906 -35.28 30.49 26.32
CA GLN A 906 -35.78 29.33 27.14
C GLN A 906 -36.00 27.98 26.38
N GLY A 907 -35.31 27.71 25.28
CA GLY A 907 -35.50 26.50 24.48
C GLY A 907 -36.61 26.65 23.43
N HIS A 908 -36.24 26.58 22.16
CA HIS A 908 -36.94 25.93 21.06
C HIS A 908 -36.23 26.26 19.74
N GLU A 909 -35.73 25.17 19.13
CA GLU A 909 -35.36 24.94 17.72
C GLU A 909 -34.47 25.96 16.98
N VAL A 910 -33.32 25.44 16.51
CA VAL A 910 -32.71 25.77 15.21
C VAL A 910 -32.72 24.50 14.36
#